data_AF-A0A814E7L6-F1
#
_entry.id   AF-A0A814E7L6-F1
#
_cell.length_a   1.000
_cell.length_b   1.000
_cell.length_c   1.000
_cell.angle_alpha   90.00
_cell.angle_beta   90.00
_cell.angle_gamma   90.00
#
_symmetry.space_group_name_H-M   'P 1'
#
loop_
_entity.id
_entity.type
_entity.pdbx_description
1 polymer ?
#
loop_
_entity_poly.entity_id
_entity_poly.type
_entity_poly.pdbx_seq_one_letter_code
_entity_poly.pdbx_strand_id
1 'polypeptide(L)'
;MFQYPVNYPIGRRPSSLVVNDFNNDNKLDLAISNYDDSNVIILFGEENGTFGIPINYPVNGSTSSIVCGDFNNDNQPDLVVTSANDNIISVLLGNKNRTFQPYINSATDKIPFSIIAGDFNNDTKLDVAVVNTQDNSTSVLLGIGNGSFQTPTTYIVGYLPKSVVLGDFNDDTKLDLIVSNSGVNTISVLLGIGNGNFQAAINYTIGNMPTSMVSGYFNNDTKLDLVVTDDFDRIFHILLGNGKQIFQFPLNYTVGESPSSVVLDNFNNNNKLDAVVTNNLDNTITVLLDNENGTFHTRMDYSVGKAPCSVICDDFNNDNKRDLVVVNYGNNSISILFNDGNGSFPIIMNYMVGSWPYSVIASDFNNDTKLDLAVGNFGANTVSILFGQTDGTFQTPIDYVVGDFPYALTAGDFNNDMKLDLAVATRSENTVSVLLNNGAGSFQISVNYPTGNSPYSITTADFNNDTKLDLAVANFGDNTISVLLGMGNGVFQTPLFYQTGSGPYSVLSGDLNNDKKPDMIVTNQKSGDLNEHETVEIQSEIYLNEPQRSLPVSLHLVDDDRLNNTKPSKYRVVQHFFTNLTRSNVLIVFARIGGMLLNFNCTLVIILMLKYTILMLRMNKDLRKWIPLDDHIDFHKFVGGFITVLAIFHTVSHMANFGRRTEHSWSTFMFTTYPDIGWIGGFTPLSGIILCIILAIIIICSLKWIRYGGHFQVFYWTHLLYLAFYIVLIVHARVF
;
A
#
# COMPACT_ATOMS: atom_id res chain seq x y z
N MET A 1 22.27 -11.46 -16.02
CA MET A 1 21.11 -12.37 -15.85
C MET A 1 20.69 -12.24 -14.41
N PHE A 2 19.51 -11.68 -14.16
CA PHE A 2 19.05 -11.36 -12.81
C PHE A 2 18.71 -12.63 -12.02
N GLN A 3 18.98 -12.64 -10.72
CA GLN A 3 18.53 -13.75 -9.87
C GLN A 3 17.02 -13.66 -9.63
N TYR A 4 16.36 -14.81 -9.42
CA TYR A 4 14.94 -14.86 -9.04
C TYR A 4 14.73 -14.23 -7.66
N PRO A 5 13.58 -13.56 -7.40
CA PRO A 5 13.27 -13.07 -6.06
C PRO A 5 13.14 -14.25 -5.09
N VAL A 6 13.75 -14.12 -3.92
CA VAL A 6 13.74 -15.16 -2.88
C VAL A 6 12.67 -14.80 -1.85
N ASN A 7 11.62 -15.62 -1.76
CA ASN A 7 10.54 -15.45 -0.79
C ASN A 7 10.86 -16.18 0.52
N TYR A 8 10.76 -15.48 1.66
CA TYR A 8 10.98 -16.04 3.00
C TYR A 8 9.65 -16.18 3.76
N PRO A 9 9.35 -17.37 4.32
CA PRO A 9 8.16 -17.53 5.17
C PRO A 9 8.42 -16.89 6.54
N ILE A 10 7.81 -15.72 6.79
CA ILE A 10 8.06 -14.89 7.97
C ILE A 10 6.95 -14.90 9.03
N GLY A 11 5.93 -15.76 8.91
CA GLY A 11 4.83 -15.88 9.86
C GLY A 11 3.58 -15.06 9.49
N ARG A 12 2.54 -15.13 10.33
CA ARG A 12 1.24 -14.47 10.11
C ARG A 12 1.17 -13.13 10.85
N ARG A 13 0.77 -12.11 10.10
CA ARG A 13 0.56 -10.74 10.59
C ARG A 13 1.80 -10.17 11.28
N PRO A 14 2.91 -9.98 10.54
CA PRO A 14 4.10 -9.33 11.07
C PRO A 14 3.74 -7.94 11.59
N SER A 15 4.14 -7.64 12.82
CA SER A 15 3.76 -6.42 13.55
C SER A 15 4.87 -5.38 13.55
N SER A 16 6.13 -5.80 13.61
CA SER A 16 7.28 -4.91 13.65
C SER A 16 8.54 -5.67 13.22
N LEU A 17 9.57 -4.93 12.77
CA LEU A 17 10.86 -5.49 12.38
C LEU A 17 12.00 -4.61 12.87
N VAL A 18 13.14 -5.23 13.16
CA VAL A 18 14.41 -4.54 13.43
C VAL A 18 15.52 -5.18 12.61
N VAL A 19 16.50 -4.35 12.26
CA VAL A 19 17.67 -4.73 11.46
C VAL A 19 18.91 -4.57 12.33
N ASN A 20 19.69 -5.63 12.51
CA ASN A 20 20.96 -5.59 13.23
C ASN A 20 21.82 -6.79 12.82
N ASP A 21 23.11 -6.80 13.17
CA ASP A 21 23.98 -7.97 13.03
C ASP A 21 23.84 -8.86 14.27
N PHE A 22 22.87 -9.78 14.27
CA PHE A 22 22.55 -10.65 15.41
C PHE A 22 23.58 -11.77 15.61
N ASN A 23 24.53 -11.95 14.68
CA ASN A 23 25.54 -13.00 14.76
C ASN A 23 27.00 -12.49 14.74
N ASN A 24 27.19 -11.18 14.65
CA ASN A 24 28.49 -10.50 14.56
C ASN A 24 29.34 -10.91 13.33
N ASP A 25 28.72 -11.16 12.17
CA ASP A 25 29.41 -11.47 10.90
C ASP A 25 29.57 -10.26 9.97
N ASN A 26 29.26 -9.06 10.46
CA ASN A 26 29.22 -7.77 9.78
C ASN A 26 28.21 -7.70 8.62
N LYS A 27 27.18 -8.55 8.63
CA LYS A 27 26.04 -8.45 7.71
C LYS A 27 24.79 -8.10 8.50
N LEU A 28 23.87 -7.43 7.81
CA LEU A 28 22.59 -7.08 8.41
C LEU A 28 21.65 -8.29 8.37
N ASP A 29 21.13 -8.63 9.53
CA ASP A 29 20.09 -9.62 9.74
C ASP A 29 18.74 -8.94 10.01
N LEU A 30 17.65 -9.68 9.90
CA LEU A 30 16.30 -9.21 10.24
C LEU A 30 15.73 -9.98 11.43
N ALA A 31 15.09 -9.26 12.34
CA ALA A 31 14.20 -9.83 13.34
C ALA A 31 12.78 -9.29 13.15
N ILE A 32 11.80 -10.18 13.04
CA ILE A 32 10.41 -9.84 12.71
C ILE A 32 9.51 -10.40 13.80
N SER A 33 8.73 -9.55 14.47
CA SER A 33 7.71 -10.00 15.43
C SER A 33 6.40 -10.29 14.72
N ASN A 34 5.72 -11.40 15.06
CA ASN A 34 4.41 -11.74 14.49
C ASN A 34 3.32 -11.73 15.55
N TYR A 35 2.24 -11.01 15.25
CA TYR A 35 1.16 -10.82 16.21
C TYR A 35 0.35 -12.10 16.46
N ASP A 36 -0.03 -12.80 15.39
CA ASP A 36 -0.96 -13.94 15.49
C ASP A 36 -0.24 -15.26 15.87
N ASP A 37 1.05 -15.36 15.58
CA ASP A 37 1.86 -16.56 15.85
C ASP A 37 2.65 -16.49 17.18
N SER A 38 2.60 -15.35 17.89
CA SER A 38 3.27 -15.15 19.17
C SER A 38 4.76 -15.52 19.13
N ASN A 39 5.47 -15.06 18.11
CA ASN A 39 6.88 -15.37 17.91
C ASN A 39 7.66 -14.21 17.29
N VAL A 40 8.98 -14.37 17.32
CA VAL A 40 9.94 -13.58 16.55
C VAL A 40 10.65 -14.51 15.58
N ILE A 41 10.73 -14.12 14.31
CA ILE A 41 11.48 -14.82 13.28
C ILE A 41 12.76 -14.05 12.98
N ILE A 42 13.89 -14.76 12.97
CA ILE A 42 15.20 -14.22 12.62
C ILE A 42 15.63 -14.74 11.26
N LEU A 43 16.11 -13.83 10.41
CA LEU A 43 16.68 -14.10 9.09
C LEU A 43 18.12 -13.60 9.07
N PHE A 44 19.08 -14.51 9.01
CA PHE A 44 20.51 -14.15 8.94
C PHE A 44 20.92 -13.76 7.52
N GLY A 45 21.65 -12.67 7.35
CA GLY A 45 22.16 -12.21 6.06
C GLY A 45 23.28 -13.11 5.53
N GLU A 46 23.30 -13.35 4.23
CA GLU A 46 24.29 -14.17 3.52
C GLU A 46 25.15 -13.29 2.57
N GLU A 47 26.32 -13.78 2.15
CA GLU A 47 27.27 -12.99 1.32
C GLU A 47 26.72 -12.56 -0.05
N ASN A 48 25.70 -13.25 -0.55
CA ASN A 48 25.07 -13.00 -1.83
C ASN A 48 23.91 -11.99 -1.75
N GLY A 49 23.75 -11.27 -0.63
CA GLY A 49 22.66 -10.31 -0.41
C GLY A 49 21.29 -10.95 -0.15
N THR A 50 21.23 -12.27 0.06
CA THR A 50 20.01 -13.00 0.43
C THR A 50 20.01 -13.31 1.94
N PHE A 51 18.91 -13.83 2.46
CA PHE A 51 18.82 -14.35 3.83
C PHE A 51 18.87 -15.87 3.89
N GLY A 52 19.35 -16.40 5.02
CA GLY A 52 19.32 -17.81 5.35
C GLY A 52 17.91 -18.33 5.72
N ILE A 53 17.87 -19.55 6.25
CA ILE A 53 16.61 -20.18 6.67
C ILE A 53 16.02 -19.40 7.87
N PRO A 54 14.72 -19.05 7.85
CA PRO A 54 14.08 -18.37 8.98
C PRO A 54 14.11 -19.23 10.25
N ILE A 55 14.56 -18.65 11.36
CA ILE A 55 14.60 -19.30 12.67
C ILE A 55 13.50 -18.71 13.57
N ASN A 56 12.70 -19.59 14.17
CA ASN A 56 11.54 -19.22 14.97
C ASN A 56 11.85 -19.23 16.48
N TYR A 57 11.61 -18.10 17.15
CA TYR A 57 11.71 -17.93 18.60
C TYR A 57 10.33 -17.60 19.18
N PRO A 58 9.67 -18.53 19.91
CA PRO A 58 8.37 -18.27 20.52
C PRO A 58 8.50 -17.27 21.67
N VAL A 59 7.51 -16.40 21.80
CA VAL A 59 7.34 -15.46 22.92
C VAL A 59 5.92 -15.57 23.47
N ASN A 60 5.65 -14.91 24.59
CA ASN A 60 4.29 -14.87 25.15
C ASN A 60 3.44 -13.82 24.42
N GLY A 61 2.16 -14.13 24.23
CA GLY A 61 1.15 -13.16 23.82
C GLY A 61 1.28 -12.65 22.39
N SER A 62 0.40 -11.71 22.03
CA SER A 62 0.39 -11.12 20.71
C SER A 62 1.37 -9.97 20.60
N THR A 63 2.38 -10.13 19.75
CA THR A 63 3.47 -9.16 19.65
C THR A 63 3.06 -7.91 18.87
N SER A 64 3.37 -6.72 19.39
CA SER A 64 2.99 -5.44 18.75
C SER A 64 4.19 -4.63 18.23
N SER A 65 5.33 -4.69 18.91
CA SER A 65 6.53 -3.93 18.56
C SER A 65 7.79 -4.65 19.08
N ILE A 66 8.93 -4.40 18.43
CA ILE A 66 10.23 -4.98 18.77
C ILE A 66 11.33 -3.92 18.70
N VAL A 67 12.28 -3.96 19.63
CA VAL A 67 13.52 -3.15 19.63
C VAL A 67 14.73 -4.04 19.85
N CYS A 68 15.88 -3.63 19.30
CA CYS A 68 17.16 -4.31 19.53
C CYS A 68 18.14 -3.43 20.29
N GLY A 69 19.00 -4.04 21.09
CA GLY A 69 20.04 -3.37 21.87
C GLY A 69 20.79 -4.37 22.75
N ASP A 70 21.90 -3.97 23.35
CA ASP A 70 22.61 -4.78 24.34
C ASP A 70 22.02 -4.50 25.74
N PHE A 71 21.12 -5.37 26.22
CA PHE A 71 20.40 -5.17 27.49
C PHE A 71 21.10 -5.86 28.68
N ASN A 72 22.17 -6.61 28.43
CA ASN A 72 22.94 -7.32 29.44
C ASN A 72 24.44 -6.95 29.48
N ASN A 73 24.87 -6.02 28.63
CA ASN A 73 26.24 -5.53 28.46
C ASN A 73 27.26 -6.61 28.06
N ASP A 74 26.87 -7.59 27.25
CA ASP A 74 27.75 -8.65 26.74
C ASP A 74 28.28 -8.42 25.31
N ASN A 75 27.94 -7.27 24.72
CA ASN A 75 28.20 -6.86 23.34
C ASN A 75 27.53 -7.76 22.28
N GLN A 76 26.44 -8.45 22.62
CA GLN A 76 25.59 -9.14 21.67
C GLN A 76 24.25 -8.39 21.54
N PRO A 77 23.72 -8.20 20.32
CA PRO A 77 22.38 -7.67 20.18
C PRO A 77 21.32 -8.60 20.78
N ASP A 78 20.59 -8.07 21.76
CA ASP A 78 19.40 -8.67 22.34
C ASP A 78 18.14 -8.03 21.73
N LEU A 79 16.98 -8.62 22.02
CA LEU A 79 15.68 -8.15 21.55
C LEU A 79 14.71 -7.96 22.70
N VAL A 80 13.90 -6.90 22.64
CA VAL A 80 12.76 -6.70 23.55
C VAL A 80 11.50 -6.55 22.72
N VAL A 81 10.48 -7.34 23.05
CA VAL A 81 9.23 -7.43 22.31
C VAL A 81 8.06 -7.11 23.24
N THR A 82 7.10 -6.30 22.79
CA THR A 82 5.87 -6.03 23.54
C THR A 82 4.80 -7.07 23.26
N SER A 83 4.09 -7.51 24.31
CA SER A 83 3.01 -8.49 24.21
C SER A 83 1.69 -7.89 24.66
N ALA A 84 0.89 -7.46 23.68
CA ALA A 84 -0.30 -6.64 23.89
C ALA A 84 -1.34 -7.27 24.83
N ASN A 85 -1.66 -8.56 24.65
CA ASN A 85 -2.72 -9.21 25.42
C ASN A 85 -2.30 -9.60 26.85
N ASP A 86 -1.00 -9.76 27.07
CA ASP A 86 -0.45 -10.23 28.35
C ASP A 86 0.06 -9.08 29.23
N ASN A 87 0.10 -7.84 28.70
CA ASN A 87 0.57 -6.63 29.40
C ASN A 87 2.00 -6.78 29.93
N ILE A 88 2.86 -7.33 29.07
CA ILE A 88 4.27 -7.58 29.38
C ILE A 88 5.16 -7.16 28.21
N ILE A 89 6.45 -7.04 28.51
CA ILE A 89 7.53 -7.15 27.53
C ILE A 89 8.28 -8.47 27.74
N SER A 90 8.75 -9.08 26.65
CA SER A 90 9.60 -10.27 26.64
C SER A 90 10.98 -9.91 26.09
N VAL A 91 12.04 -10.22 26.83
CA VAL A 91 13.44 -9.98 26.48
C VAL A 91 14.08 -11.27 26.00
N LEU A 92 14.61 -11.31 24.78
CA LEU A 92 15.38 -12.41 24.23
C LEU A 92 16.85 -12.01 24.21
N LEU A 93 17.67 -12.65 25.05
CA LEU A 93 19.10 -12.40 25.09
C LEU A 93 19.82 -13.16 23.97
N GLY A 94 20.61 -12.46 23.17
CA GLY A 94 21.39 -13.02 22.08
C GLY A 94 22.55 -13.86 22.59
N ASN A 95 22.90 -14.91 21.85
CA ASN A 95 24.10 -15.71 22.07
C ASN A 95 24.99 -15.60 20.82
N LYS A 96 26.31 -15.67 21.01
CA LYS A 96 27.33 -15.65 19.94
C LYS A 96 27.27 -16.79 18.92
N ASN A 97 26.33 -17.72 19.06
CA ASN A 97 26.20 -18.92 18.23
C ASN A 97 24.94 -18.92 17.36
N ARG A 98 24.45 -17.74 16.94
CA ARG A 98 23.20 -17.58 16.14
C ARG A 98 21.95 -18.09 16.86
N THR A 99 21.91 -17.98 18.20
CA THR A 99 20.74 -18.37 19.00
C THR A 99 20.36 -17.33 20.02
N PHE A 100 19.13 -17.40 20.55
CA PHE A 100 18.67 -16.61 21.68
C PHE A 100 18.39 -17.50 22.89
N GLN A 101 18.56 -16.95 24.09
CA GLN A 101 18.18 -17.58 25.36
C GLN A 101 16.65 -17.60 25.52
N PRO A 102 16.10 -18.42 26.44
CA PRO A 102 14.70 -18.33 26.82
C PRO A 102 14.34 -16.92 27.29
N TYR A 103 13.17 -16.42 26.87
CA TYR A 103 12.79 -15.04 27.12
C TYR A 103 12.53 -14.75 28.61
N ILE A 104 12.82 -13.52 29.03
CA ILE A 104 12.55 -12.99 30.37
C ILE A 104 11.40 -11.98 30.28
N ASN A 105 10.40 -12.09 31.16
CA ASN A 105 9.23 -11.20 31.13
C ASN A 105 9.30 -10.11 32.18
N SER A 106 8.88 -8.90 31.80
CA SER A 106 8.64 -7.78 32.71
C SER A 106 7.25 -7.20 32.48
N ALA A 107 6.55 -6.79 33.55
CA ALA A 107 5.18 -6.29 33.47
C ALA A 107 5.12 -4.82 33.01
N THR A 108 4.07 -4.48 32.27
CA THR A 108 3.73 -3.10 31.85
C THR A 108 2.28 -2.78 32.21
N ASP A 109 1.81 -1.57 31.90
CA ASP A 109 0.37 -1.30 31.87
C ASP A 109 -0.30 -1.97 30.64
N LYS A 110 -1.61 -1.75 30.47
CA LYS A 110 -2.42 -2.56 29.56
C LYS A 110 -2.25 -2.24 28.08
N ILE A 111 -2.18 -3.31 27.28
CA ILE A 111 -2.07 -3.27 25.82
C ILE A 111 -0.85 -2.43 25.40
N PRO A 112 0.38 -2.90 25.69
CA PRO A 112 1.58 -2.28 25.17
C PRO A 112 1.59 -2.38 23.63
N PHE A 113 1.81 -1.25 22.96
CA PHE A 113 1.68 -1.13 21.51
C PHE A 113 2.98 -0.72 20.81
N SER A 114 3.75 0.19 21.40
CA SER A 114 5.03 0.66 20.87
C SER A 114 6.08 0.70 21.98
N ILE A 115 7.33 0.42 21.64
CA ILE A 115 8.47 0.42 22.57
C ILE A 115 9.67 1.14 21.95
N ILE A 116 10.44 1.82 22.79
CA ILE A 116 11.73 2.41 22.43
C ILE A 116 12.77 2.15 23.53
N ALA A 117 14.03 1.98 23.15
CA ALA A 117 15.12 1.72 24.07
C ALA A 117 16.11 2.89 24.11
N GLY A 118 16.68 3.16 25.28
CA GLY A 118 17.67 4.22 25.49
C GLY A 118 18.17 4.23 26.93
N ASP A 119 19.29 4.89 27.19
CA ASP A 119 19.81 5.07 28.56
C ASP A 119 19.23 6.36 29.16
N PHE A 120 18.12 6.26 29.89
CA PHE A 120 17.38 7.43 30.39
C PHE A 120 18.00 8.04 31.66
N ASN A 121 18.94 7.34 32.29
CA ASN A 121 19.58 7.76 33.54
C ASN A 121 21.11 7.92 33.44
N ASN A 122 21.68 7.75 32.25
CA ASN A 122 23.11 7.80 31.94
C ASN A 122 23.95 6.81 32.76
N ASP A 123 23.42 5.61 33.06
CA ASP A 123 24.12 4.56 33.81
C ASP A 123 24.78 3.48 32.93
N THR A 124 24.76 3.68 31.60
CA THR A 124 25.27 2.80 30.55
C THR A 124 24.50 1.51 30.34
N LYS A 125 23.34 1.35 30.97
CA LYS A 125 22.44 0.22 30.73
C LYS A 125 21.24 0.70 29.93
N LEU A 126 20.81 -0.12 28.98
CA LEU A 126 19.62 0.21 28.20
C LEU A 126 18.35 0.07 29.06
N ASP A 127 17.57 1.14 29.10
CA ASP A 127 16.23 1.21 29.62
C ASP A 127 15.22 1.08 28.46
N VAL A 128 13.93 0.92 28.79
CA VAL A 128 12.85 0.92 27.80
C VAL A 128 11.67 1.79 28.21
N ALA A 129 11.07 2.46 27.24
CA ALA A 129 9.79 3.15 27.38
C ALA A 129 8.74 2.46 26.51
N VAL A 130 7.60 2.12 27.11
CA VAL A 130 6.53 1.34 26.49
C VAL A 130 5.24 2.15 26.50
N VAL A 131 4.64 2.36 25.33
CA VAL A 131 3.36 3.03 25.16
C VAL A 131 2.22 2.03 25.34
N ASN A 132 1.29 2.34 26.24
CA ASN A 132 0.16 1.49 26.60
C ASN A 132 -1.15 2.10 26.11
N THR A 133 -1.71 1.53 25.04
CA THR A 133 -2.85 2.13 24.32
C THR A 133 -4.12 2.17 25.15
N GLN A 134 -4.38 1.16 25.99
CA GLN A 134 -5.64 1.07 26.72
C GLN A 134 -5.69 1.99 27.95
N ASP A 135 -4.58 2.07 28.69
CA ASP A 135 -4.51 2.86 29.93
C ASP A 135 -4.11 4.33 29.68
N ASN A 136 -3.86 4.73 28.42
CA ASN A 136 -3.43 6.07 28.01
C ASN A 136 -2.17 6.50 28.76
N SER A 137 -1.18 5.60 28.81
CA SER A 137 0.02 5.78 29.60
C SER A 137 1.28 5.39 28.84
N THR A 138 2.43 5.81 29.36
CA THR A 138 3.75 5.32 28.97
C THR A 138 4.46 4.79 30.22
N SER A 139 4.84 3.51 30.20
CA SER A 139 5.62 2.86 31.26
C SER A 139 7.10 2.96 30.95
N VAL A 140 7.90 3.46 31.88
CA VAL A 140 9.36 3.52 31.80
C VAL A 140 9.95 2.46 32.72
N LEU A 141 10.79 1.59 32.17
CA LEU A 141 11.41 0.45 32.85
C LEU A 141 12.93 0.61 32.79
N LEU A 142 13.56 0.84 33.94
CA LEU A 142 15.01 1.01 34.03
C LEU A 142 15.74 -0.34 34.01
N GLY A 143 16.75 -0.47 33.18
CA GLY A 143 17.57 -1.67 33.00
C GLY A 143 18.43 -1.96 34.22
N ILE A 144 18.52 -3.23 34.60
CA ILE A 144 19.42 -3.68 35.68
C ILE A 144 20.78 -4.11 35.10
N GLY A 145 20.86 -4.31 33.78
CA GLY A 145 22.08 -4.68 33.04
C GLY A 145 22.32 -6.19 32.99
N ASN A 146 21.28 -6.99 33.16
CA ASN A 146 21.31 -8.46 33.02
C ASN A 146 20.14 -8.99 32.17
N GLY A 147 19.52 -8.12 31.36
CA GLY A 147 18.29 -8.42 30.62
C GLY A 147 16.98 -8.25 31.40
N SER A 148 17.04 -7.92 32.71
CA SER A 148 15.84 -7.62 33.51
C SER A 148 15.72 -6.13 33.80
N PHE A 149 14.48 -5.70 34.10
CA PHE A 149 14.16 -4.31 34.42
C PHE A 149 13.66 -4.13 35.85
N GLN A 150 13.77 -2.90 36.37
CA GLN A 150 13.13 -2.47 37.60
C GLN A 150 11.61 -2.37 37.43
N THR A 151 10.90 -2.15 38.55
CA THR A 151 9.45 -1.90 38.52
C THR A 151 9.12 -0.70 37.63
N PRO A 152 8.13 -0.79 36.72
CA PRO A 152 7.77 0.30 35.81
C PRO A 152 7.31 1.55 36.55
N THR A 153 7.76 2.71 36.07
CA THR A 153 7.20 4.02 36.43
C THR A 153 6.28 4.49 35.32
N THR A 154 5.03 4.83 35.64
CA THR A 154 4.01 5.17 34.65
C THR A 154 3.76 6.68 34.57
N TYR A 155 3.66 7.19 33.35
CA TYR A 155 3.27 8.56 33.02
C TYR A 155 1.98 8.59 32.23
N ILE A 156 1.06 9.49 32.57
CA ILE A 156 -0.22 9.67 31.86
C ILE A 156 0.03 10.52 30.61
N VAL A 157 -0.47 10.05 29.47
CA VAL A 157 -0.40 10.73 28.17
C VAL A 157 -1.81 10.92 27.59
N GLY A 158 -1.92 11.39 26.35
CA GLY A 158 -3.21 11.56 25.67
C GLY A 158 -3.92 10.23 25.36
N TYR A 159 -5.18 10.33 24.94
CA TYR A 159 -6.05 9.19 24.65
C TYR A 159 -5.57 8.39 23.42
N LEU A 160 -5.57 7.05 23.53
CA LEU A 160 -5.13 6.09 22.52
C LEU A 160 -3.73 6.39 21.96
N PRO A 161 -2.67 6.27 22.77
CA PRO A 161 -1.31 6.52 22.32
C PRO A 161 -0.82 5.39 21.38
N LYS A 162 -0.03 5.75 20.36
CA LYS A 162 0.31 4.87 19.22
C LYS A 162 1.81 4.74 18.94
N SER A 163 2.56 5.83 18.91
CA SER A 163 3.98 5.83 18.59
C SER A 163 4.74 6.60 19.66
N VAL A 164 6.01 6.23 19.87
CA VAL A 164 6.93 6.96 20.74
C VAL A 164 8.25 7.22 20.02
N VAL A 165 8.82 8.40 20.23
CA VAL A 165 10.13 8.80 19.73
C VAL A 165 10.98 9.30 20.91
N LEU A 166 12.28 9.06 20.80
CA LEU A 166 13.29 9.35 21.81
C LEU A 166 14.31 10.34 21.25
N GLY A 167 14.70 11.32 22.05
CA GLY A 167 15.77 12.26 21.68
C GLY A 167 15.88 13.41 22.67
N ASP A 168 16.95 14.19 22.57
CA ASP A 168 17.09 15.46 23.30
C ASP A 168 16.39 16.56 22.50
N PHE A 169 15.12 16.85 22.83
CA PHE A 169 14.31 17.81 22.08
C PHE A 169 14.42 19.23 22.63
N ASN A 170 15.12 19.42 23.76
CA ASN A 170 15.27 20.72 24.42
C ASN A 170 16.74 21.18 24.57
N ASP A 171 17.68 20.45 24.00
CA ASP A 171 19.13 20.68 24.05
C ASP A 171 19.71 20.68 25.49
N ASP A 172 19.13 19.90 26.42
CA ASP A 172 19.60 19.81 27.81
C ASP A 172 20.47 18.58 28.11
N THR A 173 20.84 17.83 27.07
CA THR A 173 21.66 16.60 27.08
C THR A 173 21.01 15.39 27.73
N LYS A 174 19.71 15.45 28.04
CA LYS A 174 18.96 14.31 28.55
C LYS A 174 17.95 13.86 27.51
N LEU A 175 17.68 12.57 27.55
CA LEU A 175 16.69 11.99 26.66
C LEU A 175 15.28 12.35 27.11
N ASP A 176 14.49 12.88 26.17
CA ASP A 176 13.07 13.16 26.30
C ASP A 176 12.26 12.13 25.49
N LEU A 177 10.97 12.00 25.81
CA LEU A 177 10.03 11.15 25.10
C LEU A 177 8.90 11.97 24.47
N ILE A 178 8.52 11.62 23.25
CA ILE A 178 7.35 12.17 22.58
C ILE A 178 6.43 11.03 22.19
N VAL A 179 5.14 11.16 22.49
CA VAL A 179 4.13 10.13 22.26
C VAL A 179 3.00 10.68 21.40
N SER A 180 2.62 9.99 20.32
CA SER A 180 1.46 10.36 19.50
C SER A 180 0.18 9.81 20.11
N ASN A 181 -0.87 10.65 20.19
CA ASN A 181 -2.17 10.30 20.79
C ASN A 181 -3.27 10.41 19.74
N SER A 182 -3.61 9.28 19.12
CA SER A 182 -4.55 9.25 17.98
C SER A 182 -5.99 9.57 18.40
N GLY A 183 -6.34 9.36 19.68
CA GLY A 183 -7.70 9.54 20.17
C GLY A 183 -8.09 10.98 20.53
N VAL A 184 -7.11 11.87 20.64
CA VAL A 184 -7.31 13.29 21.02
C VAL A 184 -6.54 14.26 20.12
N ASN A 185 -6.00 13.79 18.99
CA ASN A 185 -5.29 14.63 17.99
C ASN A 185 -4.16 15.44 18.62
N THR A 186 -3.37 14.82 19.51
CA THR A 186 -2.25 15.50 20.17
C THR A 186 -0.98 14.66 20.14
N ILE A 187 0.16 15.30 20.35
CA ILE A 187 1.38 14.65 20.84
C ILE A 187 1.61 15.03 22.30
N SER A 188 2.08 14.10 23.12
CA SER A 188 2.50 14.32 24.52
C SER A 188 4.01 14.34 24.58
N VAL A 189 4.60 15.43 25.10
CA VAL A 189 6.05 15.53 25.34
C VAL A 189 6.34 15.35 26.81
N LEU A 190 7.22 14.40 27.13
CA LEU A 190 7.70 14.11 28.48
C LEU A 190 9.19 14.45 28.53
N LEU A 191 9.53 15.52 29.25
CA LEU A 191 10.93 15.96 29.37
C LEU A 191 11.69 15.12 30.40
N GLY A 192 12.84 14.58 30.02
CA GLY A 192 13.71 13.81 30.88
C GLY A 192 14.36 14.69 31.94
N ILE A 193 14.43 14.19 33.18
CA ILE A 193 15.21 14.86 34.24
C ILE A 193 16.57 14.20 34.48
N GLY A 194 16.93 13.19 33.70
CA GLY A 194 18.28 12.60 33.61
C GLY A 194 18.61 11.58 34.70
N ASN A 195 17.62 11.17 35.48
CA ASN A 195 17.74 10.11 36.48
C ASN A 195 16.81 8.92 36.19
N GLY A 196 16.36 8.79 34.93
CA GLY A 196 15.36 7.80 34.51
C GLY A 196 13.90 8.21 34.71
N ASN A 197 13.64 9.38 35.32
CA ASN A 197 12.29 9.94 35.42
C ASN A 197 12.06 11.08 34.42
N PHE A 198 10.78 11.37 34.20
CA PHE A 198 10.29 12.42 33.32
C PHE A 198 9.38 13.41 34.05
N GLN A 199 9.27 14.62 33.52
CA GLN A 199 8.27 15.61 33.93
C GLN A 199 6.85 15.18 33.51
N ALA A 200 5.84 15.88 34.02
CA ALA A 200 4.47 15.68 33.56
C ALA A 200 4.34 16.01 32.06
N ALA A 201 3.53 15.23 31.34
CA ALA A 201 3.35 15.37 29.90
C ALA A 201 2.77 16.74 29.51
N ILE A 202 3.39 17.38 28.53
CA ILE A 202 2.90 18.60 27.88
C ILE A 202 2.27 18.21 26.55
N ASN A 203 0.99 18.53 26.35
CA ASN A 203 0.26 18.14 25.14
C ASN A 203 0.22 19.26 24.11
N TYR A 204 0.55 18.93 22.87
CA TYR A 204 0.42 19.81 21.70
C TYR A 204 -0.62 19.25 20.76
N THR A 205 -1.60 20.06 20.36
CA THR A 205 -2.57 19.66 19.33
C THR A 205 -1.88 19.59 17.97
N ILE A 206 -2.12 18.48 17.27
CA ILE A 206 -1.66 18.22 15.90
C ILE A 206 -2.88 17.85 15.02
N GLY A 207 -2.65 17.39 13.78
CA GLY A 207 -3.70 16.92 12.89
C GLY A 207 -4.51 15.72 13.41
N ASN A 208 -5.43 15.25 12.59
CA ASN A 208 -6.45 14.28 12.96
C ASN A 208 -5.92 12.84 12.96
N MET A 209 -5.89 12.20 14.13
CA MET A 209 -5.38 10.84 14.36
C MET A 209 -3.89 10.66 13.98
N PRO A 210 -2.95 11.28 14.72
CA PRO A 210 -1.52 11.04 14.50
C PRO A 210 -1.15 9.57 14.74
N THR A 211 -0.47 8.95 13.78
CA THR A 211 -0.20 7.50 13.76
C THR A 211 1.27 7.15 13.95
N SER A 212 2.17 7.82 13.23
CA SER A 212 3.62 7.57 13.27
C SER A 212 4.39 8.86 13.45
N MET A 213 5.58 8.74 14.04
CA MET A 213 6.47 9.85 14.29
C MET A 213 7.93 9.45 14.04
N VAL A 214 8.72 10.37 13.52
CA VAL A 214 10.16 10.22 13.33
C VAL A 214 10.85 11.51 13.72
N SER A 215 11.96 11.42 14.45
CA SER A 215 12.83 12.58 14.73
C SER A 215 14.06 12.59 13.85
N GLY A 216 14.56 13.78 13.52
CA GLY A 216 15.77 13.98 12.74
C GLY A 216 16.18 15.44 12.68
N TYR A 217 17.34 15.74 12.10
CA TYR A 217 17.77 17.11 11.83
C TYR A 217 17.30 17.50 10.42
N PHE A 218 16.03 17.89 10.25
CA PHE A 218 15.43 18.09 8.94
C PHE A 218 15.81 19.43 8.31
N ASN A 219 16.18 20.42 9.13
CA ASN A 219 16.60 21.75 8.69
C ASN A 219 18.13 21.96 8.71
N ASN A 220 18.91 20.90 8.97
CA ASN A 220 20.37 20.92 9.11
C ASN A 220 20.89 21.88 10.20
N ASP A 221 20.07 22.14 11.23
CA ASP A 221 20.52 22.72 12.50
C ASP A 221 20.97 21.64 13.49
N THR A 222 21.36 22.04 14.71
CA THR A 222 21.82 21.12 15.75
C THR A 222 20.69 20.63 16.66
N LYS A 223 19.43 20.91 16.31
CA LYS A 223 18.25 20.68 17.15
C LYS A 223 17.40 19.60 16.52
N LEU A 224 16.84 18.76 17.38
CA LEU A 224 16.04 17.65 16.91
C LEU A 224 14.66 18.13 16.47
N ASP A 225 14.31 17.88 15.21
CA ASP A 225 12.99 18.13 14.62
C ASP A 225 12.13 16.85 14.67
N LEU A 226 10.83 16.99 14.44
CA LEU A 226 9.86 15.89 14.45
C LEU A 226 8.96 15.91 13.21
N VAL A 227 8.84 14.79 12.52
CA VAL A 227 7.81 14.54 11.50
C VAL A 227 6.71 13.69 12.10
N VAL A 228 5.46 14.08 11.88
CA VAL A 228 4.28 13.33 12.33
C VAL A 228 3.37 13.07 11.15
N THR A 229 2.94 11.82 10.99
CA THR A 229 1.93 11.44 9.99
C THR A 229 0.57 11.28 10.66
N ASP A 230 -0.49 11.65 9.96
CA ASP A 230 -1.87 11.47 10.40
C ASP A 230 -2.68 10.66 9.38
N ASP A 231 -3.76 10.02 9.84
CA ASP A 231 -4.57 9.10 9.03
C ASP A 231 -5.71 9.80 8.27
N PHE A 232 -6.05 11.06 8.62
CA PHE A 232 -7.32 11.68 8.19
C PHE A 232 -7.13 12.93 7.32
N ASP A 233 -6.09 13.72 7.57
CA ASP A 233 -5.90 15.01 6.91
C ASP A 233 -5.08 14.89 5.62
N ARG A 234 -4.57 13.68 5.30
CA ARG A 234 -3.78 13.38 4.08
C ARG A 234 -2.57 14.31 3.93
N ILE A 235 -2.03 14.77 5.06
CA ILE A 235 -0.84 15.61 5.16
C ILE A 235 0.19 14.90 6.05
N PHE A 236 1.42 15.41 6.00
CA PHE A 236 2.41 15.16 7.05
C PHE A 236 2.75 16.50 7.70
N HIS A 237 3.06 16.45 8.99
CA HIS A 237 3.43 17.61 9.78
C HIS A 237 4.93 17.61 10.02
N ILE A 238 5.56 18.77 9.94
CA ILE A 238 6.93 18.99 10.43
C ILE A 238 6.87 19.95 11.61
N LEU A 239 7.47 19.56 12.74
CA LEU A 239 7.67 20.39 13.91
C LEU A 239 9.16 20.64 14.09
N LEU A 240 9.57 21.89 13.91
CA LEU A 240 10.97 22.27 14.05
C LEU A 240 11.35 22.46 15.52
N GLY A 241 12.47 21.87 15.92
CA GLY A 241 13.07 22.01 17.24
C GLY A 241 13.50 23.45 17.49
N ASN A 242 13.15 24.02 18.63
CA ASN A 242 13.56 25.40 18.97
C ASN A 242 14.60 25.47 20.10
N GLY A 243 14.91 24.35 20.76
CA GLY A 243 15.95 24.22 21.80
C GLY A 243 15.64 24.98 23.10
N LYS A 244 14.41 25.50 23.30
CA LYS A 244 14.00 26.22 24.54
C LYS A 244 12.56 25.98 24.98
N GLN A 245 11.66 25.67 24.03
CA GLN A 245 10.23 25.38 24.20
C GLN A 245 9.82 24.13 23.39
N ILE A 246 10.73 23.16 23.23
CA ILE A 246 10.55 21.90 22.50
C ILE A 246 10.34 22.13 20.99
N PHE A 247 9.15 22.56 20.53
CA PHE A 247 8.86 22.80 19.10
C PHE A 247 8.30 24.19 18.79
N GLN A 248 8.49 24.67 17.56
CA GLN A 248 7.64 25.72 16.99
C GLN A 248 6.22 25.19 16.70
N PHE A 249 5.25 26.08 16.42
CA PHE A 249 3.91 25.64 15.97
C PHE A 249 4.05 24.71 14.75
N PRO A 250 3.25 23.61 14.67
CA PRO A 250 3.33 22.65 13.58
C PRO A 250 3.09 23.35 12.23
N LEU A 251 3.98 23.11 11.26
CA LEU A 251 3.83 23.58 9.90
C LEU A 251 3.12 22.50 9.07
N ASN A 252 1.98 22.86 8.49
CA ASN A 252 1.14 21.96 7.68
C ASN A 252 1.29 22.31 6.20
N TYR A 253 1.63 21.32 5.38
CA TYR A 253 1.72 21.49 3.92
C TYR A 253 0.58 20.76 3.23
N THR A 254 -0.37 21.53 2.67
CA THR A 254 -1.50 20.98 1.91
C THR A 254 -1.18 20.99 0.42
N VAL A 255 -1.50 19.93 -0.30
CA VAL A 255 -1.58 19.91 -1.77
C VAL A 255 -3.05 19.95 -2.23
N GLY A 256 -3.33 19.97 -3.52
CA GLY A 256 -4.69 19.92 -4.04
C GLY A 256 -5.32 18.51 -3.95
N GLU A 257 -6.59 18.40 -4.35
CA GLU A 257 -7.35 17.16 -4.27
C GLU A 257 -6.85 16.10 -5.26
N SER A 258 -6.67 14.87 -4.74
CA SER A 258 -6.22 13.70 -5.50
C SER A 258 -4.89 13.94 -6.24
N PRO A 259 -3.77 14.12 -5.50
CA PRO A 259 -2.46 14.26 -6.11
C PRO A 259 -2.14 13.02 -6.95
N SER A 260 -1.67 13.21 -8.17
CA SER A 260 -1.50 12.14 -9.18
C SER A 260 -0.05 11.91 -9.62
N SER A 261 0.78 12.95 -9.60
CA SER A 261 2.18 12.89 -10.01
C SER A 261 2.97 13.98 -9.28
N VAL A 262 4.27 13.74 -9.08
CA VAL A 262 5.20 14.67 -8.44
C VAL A 262 6.50 14.71 -9.22
N VAL A 263 7.08 15.91 -9.34
CA VAL A 263 8.43 16.11 -9.85
C VAL A 263 9.22 16.97 -8.87
N LEU A 264 10.51 16.65 -8.72
CA LEU A 264 11.45 17.36 -7.88
C LEU A 264 12.56 17.93 -8.75
N ASP A 265 12.77 19.25 -8.68
CA ASP A 265 13.86 19.94 -9.37
C ASP A 265 14.12 21.29 -8.70
N ASN A 266 15.16 21.99 -9.11
CA ASN A 266 15.50 23.33 -8.65
C ASN A 266 14.75 24.39 -9.49
N PHE A 267 13.53 24.78 -9.07
CA PHE A 267 12.69 25.69 -9.84
C PHE A 267 13.02 27.18 -9.59
N ASN A 268 13.70 27.50 -8.49
CA ASN A 268 14.08 28.88 -8.14
C ASN A 268 15.59 29.16 -8.22
N ASN A 269 16.38 28.23 -8.77
CA ASN A 269 17.84 28.31 -8.92
C ASN A 269 18.65 28.45 -7.61
N ASN A 270 18.13 28.00 -6.47
CA ASN A 270 18.84 28.01 -5.18
C ASN A 270 19.69 26.75 -4.91
N ASN A 271 19.76 25.81 -5.86
CA ASN A 271 20.43 24.50 -5.75
C ASN A 271 19.83 23.57 -4.68
N LYS A 272 18.56 23.79 -4.32
CA LYS A 272 17.74 22.88 -3.51
C LYS A 272 16.64 22.30 -4.38
N LEU A 273 16.12 21.15 -3.95
CA LEU A 273 15.00 20.51 -4.63
C LEU A 273 13.70 21.10 -4.10
N ASP A 274 12.96 21.71 -5.02
CA ASP A 274 11.58 22.13 -4.85
C ASP A 274 10.65 20.99 -5.32
N ALA A 275 9.36 21.05 -4.98
CA ALA A 275 8.39 20.04 -5.37
C ALA A 275 7.23 20.64 -6.19
N VAL A 276 6.84 19.93 -7.25
CA VAL A 276 5.64 20.23 -8.04
C VAL A 276 4.75 19.00 -8.05
N VAL A 277 3.47 19.19 -7.68
CA VAL A 277 2.48 18.11 -7.55
C VAL A 277 1.29 18.41 -8.46
N THR A 278 0.85 17.44 -9.26
CA THR A 278 -0.39 17.56 -10.06
C THR A 278 -1.60 17.12 -9.25
N ASN A 279 -2.69 17.90 -9.27
CA ASN A 279 -3.90 17.63 -8.51
C ASN A 279 -5.06 17.28 -9.45
N ASN A 280 -5.44 16.01 -9.49
CA ASN A 280 -6.34 15.47 -10.51
C ASN A 280 -7.75 16.10 -10.44
N LEU A 281 -8.35 16.20 -9.25
CA LEU A 281 -9.73 16.67 -9.13
C LEU A 281 -9.84 18.19 -9.19
N ASP A 282 -8.80 18.91 -8.76
CA ASP A 282 -8.76 20.38 -8.77
C ASP A 282 -8.42 20.97 -10.15
N ASN A 283 -7.85 20.18 -11.06
CA ASN A 283 -7.34 20.67 -12.35
C ASN A 283 -6.23 21.73 -12.17
N THR A 284 -5.38 21.52 -11.16
CA THR A 284 -4.27 22.42 -10.84
C THR A 284 -2.97 21.65 -10.69
N ILE A 285 -1.86 22.38 -10.71
CA ILE A 285 -0.61 21.94 -10.10
C ILE A 285 -0.32 22.79 -8.85
N THR A 286 0.30 22.20 -7.85
CA THR A 286 0.80 22.87 -6.65
C THR A 286 2.32 22.91 -6.69
N VAL A 287 2.91 24.10 -6.54
CA VAL A 287 4.35 24.32 -6.43
C VAL A 287 4.69 24.62 -4.96
N LEU A 288 5.67 23.89 -4.44
CA LEU A 288 6.22 24.01 -3.09
C LEU A 288 7.72 24.31 -3.21
N LEU A 289 8.10 25.57 -2.97
CA LEU A 289 9.50 26.00 -2.98
C LEU A 289 10.14 25.79 -1.61
N ASP A 290 11.37 25.28 -1.55
CA ASP A 290 12.12 25.09 -0.30
C ASP A 290 12.52 26.44 0.32
N ASN A 291 12.38 26.57 1.65
CA ASN A 291 12.81 27.71 2.46
C ASN A 291 14.29 27.60 2.90
N GLU A 292 15.06 26.66 2.34
CA GLU A 292 16.45 26.35 2.69
C GLU A 292 16.65 25.83 4.12
N ASN A 293 15.55 25.50 4.80
CA ASN A 293 15.52 25.02 6.19
C ASN A 293 14.61 23.78 6.33
N GLY A 294 14.44 23.00 5.26
CA GLY A 294 13.63 21.77 5.28
C GLY A 294 12.12 22.01 5.37
N THR A 295 11.68 23.24 5.13
CA THR A 295 10.27 23.63 5.12
C THR A 295 9.93 24.26 3.77
N PHE A 296 8.67 24.23 3.34
CA PHE A 296 8.26 24.87 2.09
C PHE A 296 7.69 26.28 2.34
N HIS A 297 7.90 27.17 1.37
CA HIS A 297 7.16 28.42 1.23
C HIS A 297 5.64 28.14 1.12
N THR A 298 4.83 29.19 1.22
CA THR A 298 3.38 29.09 0.92
C THR A 298 3.20 28.49 -0.47
N ARG A 299 2.39 27.43 -0.55
CA ARG A 299 2.11 26.73 -1.82
C ARG A 299 1.55 27.70 -2.87
N MET A 300 1.94 27.50 -4.12
CA MET A 300 1.40 28.25 -5.26
C MET A 300 0.65 27.30 -6.18
N ASP A 301 -0.63 27.58 -6.42
CA ASP A 301 -1.49 26.75 -7.27
C ASP A 301 -1.68 27.39 -8.65
N TYR A 302 -1.45 26.62 -9.71
CA TYR A 302 -1.64 27.05 -11.11
C TYR A 302 -2.70 26.18 -11.79
N SER A 303 -3.69 26.79 -12.43
CA SER A 303 -4.73 26.06 -13.16
C SER A 303 -4.19 25.53 -14.49
N VAL A 304 -4.42 24.24 -14.74
CA VAL A 304 -4.02 23.52 -15.97
C VAL A 304 -5.25 22.92 -16.64
N GLY A 305 -5.06 22.03 -17.62
CA GLY A 305 -6.15 21.26 -18.23
C GLY A 305 -6.84 20.30 -17.24
N LYS A 306 -7.84 19.57 -17.73
CA LYS A 306 -8.70 18.74 -16.86
C LYS A 306 -8.04 17.41 -16.48
N ALA A 307 -8.21 17.02 -15.22
CA ALA A 307 -7.70 15.77 -14.67
C ALA A 307 -6.21 15.53 -14.98
N PRO A 308 -5.31 16.41 -14.49
CA PRO A 308 -3.88 16.22 -14.70
C PRO A 308 -3.41 14.91 -14.05
N CYS A 309 -2.60 14.14 -14.77
CA CYS A 309 -2.19 12.79 -14.36
C CYS A 309 -0.69 12.53 -14.41
N SER A 310 0.08 13.35 -15.13
CA SER A 310 1.53 13.21 -15.26
C SER A 310 2.17 14.59 -15.42
N VAL A 311 3.36 14.78 -14.87
CA VAL A 311 4.18 15.98 -15.04
C VAL A 311 5.64 15.59 -15.29
N ILE A 312 6.32 16.33 -16.17
CA ILE A 312 7.77 16.29 -16.36
C ILE A 312 8.33 17.70 -16.32
N CYS A 313 9.62 17.85 -15.96
CA CYS A 313 10.33 19.12 -15.99
C CYS A 313 11.57 19.05 -16.87
N ASP A 314 11.81 20.10 -17.65
CA ASP A 314 13.06 20.34 -18.38
C ASP A 314 13.11 21.80 -18.87
N ASP A 315 14.19 22.22 -19.53
CA ASP A 315 14.29 23.53 -20.18
C ASP A 315 13.72 23.48 -21.60
N PHE A 316 12.41 23.73 -21.75
CA PHE A 316 11.72 23.56 -23.04
C PHE A 316 11.93 24.73 -24.00
N ASN A 317 12.39 25.90 -23.51
CA ASN A 317 12.61 27.09 -24.31
C ASN A 317 14.10 27.52 -24.41
N ASN A 318 15.02 26.73 -23.84
CA ASN A 318 16.47 26.99 -23.78
C ASN A 318 16.83 28.30 -23.05
N ASP A 319 16.09 28.69 -22.02
CA ASP A 319 16.40 29.87 -21.19
C ASP A 319 17.16 29.55 -19.88
N ASN A 320 17.58 28.29 -19.72
CA ASN A 320 18.22 27.69 -18.55
C ASN A 320 17.35 27.69 -17.29
N LYS A 321 16.03 27.64 -17.43
CA LYS A 321 15.11 27.47 -16.30
C LYS A 321 14.28 26.21 -16.51
N ARG A 322 13.95 25.57 -15.40
CA ARG A 322 13.14 24.35 -15.42
C ARG A 322 11.68 24.71 -15.63
N ASP A 323 11.19 24.42 -16.82
CA ASP A 323 9.80 24.52 -17.23
C ASP A 323 9.05 23.20 -16.94
N LEU A 324 7.73 23.19 -17.11
CA LEU A 324 6.89 22.01 -16.86
C LEU A 324 6.03 21.65 -18.05
N VAL A 325 5.85 20.34 -18.27
CA VAL A 325 4.81 19.78 -19.15
C VAL A 325 3.89 18.91 -18.32
N VAL A 326 2.59 19.19 -18.37
CA VAL A 326 1.53 18.50 -17.63
C VAL A 326 0.58 17.82 -18.60
N VAL A 327 0.33 16.53 -18.40
CA VAL A 327 -0.62 15.75 -19.20
C VAL A 327 -2.02 15.83 -18.58
N ASN A 328 -3.01 16.21 -19.39
CA ASN A 328 -4.40 16.40 -18.94
C ASN A 328 -5.32 15.36 -19.55
N TYR A 329 -5.58 14.30 -18.79
CA TYR A 329 -6.37 13.15 -19.20
C TYR A 329 -7.82 13.53 -19.59
N GLY A 330 -8.42 14.47 -18.86
CA GLY A 330 -9.86 14.75 -18.91
C GLY A 330 -10.34 15.63 -20.06
N ASN A 331 -9.43 16.29 -20.80
CA ASN A 331 -9.76 17.14 -21.94
C ASN A 331 -8.85 16.94 -23.16
N ASN A 332 -8.08 15.85 -23.21
CA ASN A 332 -7.24 15.46 -24.34
C ASN A 332 -6.20 16.53 -24.72
N SER A 333 -5.53 17.10 -23.71
CA SER A 333 -4.53 18.15 -23.92
C SER A 333 -3.29 17.96 -23.04
N ILE A 334 -2.21 18.63 -23.40
CA ILE A 334 -1.08 18.90 -22.51
C ILE A 334 -1.02 20.40 -22.20
N SER A 335 -0.52 20.75 -21.01
CA SER A 335 -0.27 22.13 -20.58
C SER A 335 1.22 22.32 -20.41
N ILE A 336 1.77 23.43 -20.91
CA ILE A 336 3.19 23.78 -20.81
C ILE A 336 3.28 25.05 -20.00
N LEU A 337 4.07 25.02 -18.92
CA LEU A 337 4.23 26.13 -18.00
C LEU A 337 5.67 26.59 -18.02
N PHE A 338 5.90 27.85 -18.40
CA PHE A 338 7.24 28.43 -18.42
C PHE A 338 7.57 29.08 -17.10
N ASN A 339 8.75 28.77 -16.57
CA ASN A 339 9.25 29.26 -15.31
C ASN A 339 9.92 30.63 -15.48
N ASP A 340 9.67 31.55 -14.55
CA ASP A 340 10.33 32.85 -14.52
C ASP A 340 11.75 32.80 -13.92
N GLY A 341 12.10 31.69 -13.27
CA GLY A 341 13.39 31.41 -12.66
C GLY A 341 13.42 31.66 -11.15
N ASN A 342 12.30 32.13 -10.58
CA ASN A 342 12.09 32.30 -9.14
C ASN A 342 11.07 31.27 -8.61
N GLY A 343 10.79 30.21 -9.38
CA GLY A 343 9.80 29.20 -9.04
C GLY A 343 8.35 29.60 -9.33
N SER A 344 8.12 30.64 -10.15
CA SER A 344 6.78 31.05 -10.59
C SER A 344 6.54 30.73 -12.07
N PHE A 345 5.29 30.41 -12.43
CA PHE A 345 4.92 29.93 -13.78
C PHE A 345 3.89 30.86 -14.46
N PRO A 346 4.29 32.07 -14.90
CA PRO A 346 3.36 33.09 -15.38
C PRO A 346 2.75 32.80 -16.76
N ILE A 347 3.38 31.96 -17.58
CA ILE A 347 2.94 31.67 -18.95
C ILE A 347 2.54 30.20 -19.03
N ILE A 348 1.28 29.95 -19.40
CA ILE A 348 0.71 28.62 -19.55
C ILE A 348 0.13 28.49 -20.96
N MET A 349 0.57 27.48 -21.71
CA MET A 349 0.06 27.16 -23.05
C MET A 349 -0.57 25.77 -23.07
N ASN A 350 -1.60 25.57 -23.89
CA ASN A 350 -2.29 24.29 -24.00
C ASN A 350 -2.28 23.78 -25.44
N TYR A 351 -1.98 22.49 -25.61
CA TYR A 351 -1.95 21.81 -26.90
C TYR A 351 -2.89 20.61 -26.87
N MET A 352 -3.73 20.47 -27.89
CA MET A 352 -4.59 19.29 -28.06
C MET A 352 -3.74 18.11 -28.55
N VAL A 353 -4.02 16.93 -28.02
CA VAL A 353 -3.39 15.65 -28.41
C VAL A 353 -4.47 14.59 -28.62
N GLY A 354 -4.08 13.34 -28.86
CA GLY A 354 -5.03 12.22 -28.95
C GLY A 354 -5.87 12.02 -27.68
N SER A 355 -6.92 11.22 -27.78
CA SER A 355 -7.85 11.03 -26.67
C SER A 355 -7.24 10.25 -25.50
N TRP A 356 -7.56 10.71 -24.27
CA TRP A 356 -7.07 10.16 -23.00
C TRP A 356 -5.53 10.07 -22.95
N PRO A 357 -4.80 11.19 -23.00
CA PRO A 357 -3.36 11.17 -22.86
C PRO A 357 -2.99 10.76 -21.43
N TYR A 358 -1.95 9.93 -21.28
CA TYR A 358 -1.60 9.33 -19.99
C TYR A 358 -0.13 9.50 -19.60
N SER A 359 0.78 9.43 -20.57
CA SER A 359 2.23 9.49 -20.36
C SER A 359 2.89 10.42 -21.36
N VAL A 360 4.01 11.02 -20.96
CA VAL A 360 4.80 11.93 -21.78
C VAL A 360 6.29 11.71 -21.52
N ILE A 361 7.10 11.83 -22.57
CA ILE A 361 8.56 11.93 -22.47
C ILE A 361 9.07 13.07 -23.35
N ALA A 362 10.21 13.66 -22.96
CA ALA A 362 10.86 14.73 -23.70
C ALA A 362 12.22 14.26 -24.26
N SER A 363 12.48 14.55 -25.54
CA SER A 363 13.78 14.29 -26.16
C SER A 363 13.88 14.98 -27.52
N ASP A 364 15.08 15.10 -28.06
CA ASP A 364 15.28 15.59 -29.43
C ASP A 364 15.05 14.45 -30.44
N PHE A 365 13.86 14.37 -31.02
CA PHE A 365 13.47 13.31 -31.95
C PHE A 365 13.80 13.67 -33.41
N ASN A 366 14.21 14.90 -33.71
CA ASN A 366 14.53 15.34 -35.07
C ASN A 366 15.98 15.84 -35.25
N ASN A 367 16.81 15.71 -34.21
CA ASN A 367 18.20 16.14 -34.14
C ASN A 367 18.40 17.64 -34.40
N ASP A 368 17.44 18.48 -34.00
CA ASP A 368 17.52 19.94 -34.15
C ASP A 368 17.97 20.68 -32.88
N THR A 369 18.38 19.93 -31.86
CA THR A 369 18.84 20.38 -30.53
C THR A 369 17.76 21.00 -29.65
N LYS A 370 16.48 20.90 -30.03
CA LYS A 370 15.36 21.32 -29.19
C LYS A 370 14.65 20.11 -28.64
N LEU A 371 14.07 20.26 -27.45
CA LEU A 371 13.27 19.21 -26.84
C LEU A 371 11.92 19.11 -27.57
N ASP A 372 11.63 17.91 -28.06
CA ASP A 372 10.34 17.50 -28.57
C ASP A 372 9.60 16.68 -27.50
N LEU A 373 8.29 16.47 -27.69
CA LEU A 373 7.46 15.67 -26.78
C LEU A 373 6.86 14.47 -27.50
N ALA A 374 6.86 13.31 -26.84
CA ALA A 374 6.09 12.14 -27.23
C ALA A 374 5.04 11.84 -26.17
N VAL A 375 3.76 11.86 -26.54
CA VAL A 375 2.61 11.70 -25.63
C VAL A 375 1.83 10.43 -25.98
N GLY A 376 1.71 9.51 -25.02
CA GLY A 376 0.91 8.29 -25.16
C GLY A 376 -0.58 8.56 -24.96
N ASN A 377 -1.38 8.31 -25.99
CA ASN A 377 -2.83 8.53 -26.00
C ASN A 377 -3.58 7.23 -25.76
N PHE A 378 -3.82 6.92 -24.50
CA PHE A 378 -4.42 5.67 -24.04
C PHE A 378 -5.75 5.33 -24.73
N GLY A 379 -6.58 6.34 -25.03
CA GLY A 379 -7.89 6.15 -25.65
C GLY A 379 -7.88 6.18 -27.18
N ALA A 380 -6.85 6.79 -27.79
CA ALA A 380 -6.72 6.87 -29.24
C ALA A 380 -5.90 5.72 -29.84
N ASN A 381 -5.19 4.95 -29.01
CA ASN A 381 -4.20 3.95 -29.45
C ASN A 381 -3.09 4.57 -30.33
N THR A 382 -2.68 5.79 -29.98
CA THR A 382 -1.64 6.53 -30.71
C THR A 382 -0.59 7.11 -29.76
N VAL A 383 0.56 7.47 -30.33
CA VAL A 383 1.51 8.40 -29.71
C VAL A 383 1.52 9.69 -30.53
N SER A 384 1.26 10.83 -29.89
CA SER A 384 1.38 12.16 -30.50
C SER A 384 2.81 12.68 -30.33
N ILE A 385 3.46 13.06 -31.43
CA ILE A 385 4.77 13.72 -31.42
C ILE A 385 4.59 15.22 -31.65
N LEU A 386 5.13 16.04 -30.76
CA LEU A 386 5.11 17.50 -30.87
C LEU A 386 6.55 18.01 -30.98
N PHE A 387 6.89 18.63 -32.11
CA PHE A 387 8.22 19.19 -32.32
C PHE A 387 8.38 20.56 -31.66
N GLY A 388 9.44 20.72 -30.89
CA GLY A 388 9.78 21.95 -30.18
C GLY A 388 10.23 23.06 -31.13
N GLN A 389 10.02 24.31 -30.71
CA GLN A 389 10.47 25.51 -31.41
C GLN A 389 11.36 26.35 -30.48
N THR A 390 12.11 27.30 -31.06
CA THR A 390 13.11 28.09 -30.32
C THR A 390 12.50 28.96 -29.22
N ASP A 391 11.21 29.28 -29.30
CA ASP A 391 10.49 30.07 -28.30
C ASP A 391 9.78 29.19 -27.24
N GLY A 392 10.05 27.88 -27.23
CA GLY A 392 9.41 26.89 -26.36
C GLY A 392 8.01 26.48 -26.80
N THR A 393 7.49 27.02 -27.90
CA THR A 393 6.21 26.58 -28.46
C THR A 393 6.37 25.28 -29.23
N PHE A 394 5.28 24.54 -29.41
CA PHE A 394 5.28 23.27 -30.13
C PHE A 394 4.50 23.34 -31.44
N GLN A 395 4.95 22.58 -32.44
CA GLN A 395 4.25 22.39 -33.69
C GLN A 395 2.95 21.59 -33.48
N THR A 396 2.13 21.51 -34.54
CA THR A 396 0.92 20.67 -34.51
C THR A 396 1.33 19.20 -34.31
N PRO A 397 0.70 18.46 -33.37
CA PRO A 397 1.06 17.08 -33.11
C PRO A 397 0.87 16.17 -34.33
N ILE A 398 1.77 15.21 -34.47
CA ILE A 398 1.68 14.12 -35.46
C ILE A 398 1.41 12.81 -34.72
N ASP A 399 0.33 12.12 -35.07
CA ASP A 399 -0.06 10.88 -34.42
C ASP A 399 0.47 9.65 -35.15
N TYR A 400 1.07 8.75 -34.39
CA TYR A 400 1.50 7.43 -34.84
C TYR A 400 0.67 6.34 -34.16
N VAL A 401 0.11 5.43 -34.94
CA VAL A 401 -0.66 4.30 -34.41
C VAL A 401 0.29 3.30 -33.74
N VAL A 402 -0.08 2.86 -32.55
CA VAL A 402 0.60 1.84 -31.77
C VAL A 402 -0.42 0.79 -31.32
N GLY A 403 0.00 -0.16 -30.48
CA GLY A 403 -0.92 -1.13 -29.91
C GLY A 403 -1.97 -0.55 -28.96
N ASP A 404 -2.90 -1.41 -28.54
CA ASP A 404 -4.05 -1.01 -27.74
C ASP A 404 -3.65 -0.51 -26.34
N PHE A 405 -4.15 0.67 -25.97
CA PHE A 405 -4.02 1.28 -24.65
C PHE A 405 -2.55 1.58 -24.28
N PRO A 406 -1.86 2.48 -25.01
CA PRO A 406 -0.49 2.87 -24.70
C PRO A 406 -0.44 3.52 -23.31
N TYR A 407 0.37 2.95 -22.42
CA TYR A 407 0.37 3.31 -21.01
C TYR A 407 1.70 3.95 -20.58
N ALA A 408 2.84 3.42 -21.01
CA ALA A 408 4.17 3.95 -20.72
C ALA A 408 5.05 4.00 -21.98
N LEU A 409 5.99 4.94 -22.04
CA LEU A 409 6.94 5.12 -23.15
C LEU A 409 8.37 5.21 -22.62
N THR A 410 9.32 4.78 -23.45
CA THR A 410 10.75 5.07 -23.27
C THR A 410 11.38 5.36 -24.64
N ALA A 411 12.46 6.12 -24.64
CA ALA A 411 13.23 6.45 -25.83
C ALA A 411 14.65 5.90 -25.73
N GLY A 412 15.21 5.48 -26.85
CA GLY A 412 16.57 4.94 -26.93
C GLY A 412 16.96 4.65 -28.38
N ASP A 413 18.25 4.55 -28.65
CA ASP A 413 18.75 4.10 -29.95
C ASP A 413 18.73 2.57 -29.99
N PHE A 414 17.64 1.97 -30.48
CA PHE A 414 17.46 0.51 -30.48
C PHE A 414 18.13 -0.16 -31.69
N ASN A 415 18.58 0.62 -32.67
CA ASN A 415 19.15 0.15 -33.92
C ASN A 415 20.61 0.60 -34.18
N ASN A 416 21.22 1.31 -33.23
CA ASN A 416 22.57 1.85 -33.26
C ASN A 416 22.82 2.83 -34.43
N ASP A 417 21.82 3.61 -34.83
CA ASP A 417 21.95 4.64 -35.88
C ASP A 417 22.10 6.08 -35.34
N MET A 418 22.24 6.21 -34.02
CA MET A 418 22.38 7.45 -33.26
C MET A 418 21.15 8.36 -33.31
N LYS A 419 19.97 7.80 -33.58
CA LYS A 419 18.70 8.52 -33.49
C LYS A 419 17.83 7.85 -32.44
N LEU A 420 17.10 8.67 -31.70
CA LEU A 420 16.22 8.16 -30.66
C LEU A 420 14.96 7.56 -31.30
N ASP A 421 14.78 6.28 -31.05
CA ASP A 421 13.59 5.49 -31.33
C ASP A 421 12.64 5.53 -30.12
N LEU A 422 11.43 4.98 -30.28
CA LEU A 422 10.43 4.88 -29.20
C LEU A 422 10.03 3.43 -28.93
N ALA A 423 9.85 3.08 -27.67
CA ALA A 423 9.22 1.85 -27.24
C ALA A 423 8.04 2.16 -26.31
N VAL A 424 6.88 1.55 -26.59
CA VAL A 424 5.60 1.88 -25.97
C VAL A 424 4.96 0.63 -25.41
N ALA A 425 4.73 0.58 -24.10
CA ALA A 425 3.99 -0.49 -23.44
C ALA A 425 2.48 -0.35 -23.69
N THR A 426 1.88 -1.36 -24.30
CA THR A 426 0.48 -1.36 -24.74
C THR A 426 -0.33 -2.34 -23.90
N ARG A 427 -1.05 -1.77 -22.91
CA ARG A 427 -1.58 -2.49 -21.74
C ARG A 427 -2.57 -3.59 -22.11
N SER A 428 -3.45 -3.34 -23.07
CA SER A 428 -4.52 -4.28 -23.44
C SER A 428 -4.07 -5.31 -24.47
N GLU A 429 -3.06 -4.97 -25.27
CA GLU A 429 -2.49 -5.88 -26.28
C GLU A 429 -1.42 -6.83 -25.71
N ASN A 430 -0.92 -6.55 -24.50
CA ASN A 430 0.15 -7.29 -23.84
C ASN A 430 1.43 -7.32 -24.69
N THR A 431 1.77 -6.16 -25.24
CA THR A 431 2.93 -5.98 -26.10
C THR A 431 3.73 -4.73 -25.73
N VAL A 432 4.92 -4.62 -26.32
CA VAL A 432 5.61 -3.35 -26.51
C VAL A 432 5.68 -3.05 -28.01
N SER A 433 5.15 -1.89 -28.41
CA SER A 433 5.29 -1.35 -29.76
C SER A 433 6.60 -0.57 -29.87
N VAL A 434 7.48 -0.95 -30.80
CA VAL A 434 8.74 -0.26 -31.10
C VAL A 434 8.61 0.52 -32.41
N LEU A 435 8.92 1.81 -32.37
CA LEU A 435 8.87 2.73 -33.50
C LEU A 435 10.28 3.25 -33.80
N LEU A 436 10.83 2.85 -34.94
CA LEU A 436 12.15 3.32 -35.36
C LEU A 436 12.06 4.69 -36.02
N ASN A 437 12.93 5.60 -35.61
CA ASN A 437 12.98 6.96 -36.10
C ASN A 437 13.94 7.08 -37.29
N ASN A 438 13.57 7.83 -38.32
CA ASN A 438 14.48 8.11 -39.43
C ASN A 438 15.40 9.31 -39.21
N GLY A 439 15.21 10.05 -38.11
CA GLY A 439 16.04 11.19 -37.71
C GLY A 439 15.67 12.51 -38.36
N ALA A 440 14.58 12.52 -39.15
CA ALA A 440 13.95 13.74 -39.64
C ALA A 440 12.63 14.02 -38.89
N GLY A 441 12.47 13.44 -37.69
CA GLY A 441 11.23 13.52 -36.91
C GLY A 441 10.10 12.68 -37.48
N SER A 442 10.39 11.56 -38.15
CA SER A 442 9.33 10.65 -38.58
C SER A 442 9.62 9.20 -38.24
N PHE A 443 8.62 8.56 -37.67
CA PHE A 443 8.69 7.19 -37.19
C PHE A 443 8.15 6.21 -38.24
N GLN A 444 8.80 5.05 -38.32
CA GLN A 444 8.32 3.91 -39.09
C GLN A 444 7.06 3.31 -38.44
N ILE A 445 6.40 2.41 -39.17
CA ILE A 445 5.29 1.62 -38.63
C ILE A 445 5.81 0.80 -37.44
N SER A 446 5.05 0.81 -36.34
CA SER A 446 5.45 0.10 -35.12
C SER A 446 5.55 -1.41 -35.32
N VAL A 447 6.54 -2.02 -34.69
CA VAL A 447 6.66 -3.48 -34.57
C VAL A 447 6.33 -3.88 -33.14
N ASN A 448 5.41 -4.83 -32.96
CA ASN A 448 4.93 -5.25 -31.64
C ASN A 448 5.67 -6.51 -31.17
N TYR A 449 6.22 -6.46 -29.96
CA TYR A 449 6.86 -7.59 -29.28
C TYR A 449 6.00 -8.04 -28.09
N PRO A 450 5.81 -9.35 -27.88
CA PRO A 450 4.99 -9.84 -26.76
C PRO A 450 5.65 -9.55 -25.41
N THR A 451 4.82 -9.30 -24.40
CA THR A 451 5.19 -9.20 -22.99
C THR A 451 4.32 -10.13 -22.15
N GLY A 452 4.41 -10.02 -20.82
CA GLY A 452 3.37 -10.53 -19.92
C GLY A 452 2.11 -9.66 -19.98
N ASN A 453 1.09 -10.08 -19.24
CA ASN A 453 -0.20 -9.43 -19.23
C ASN A 453 -0.17 -8.06 -18.54
N SER A 454 -0.85 -7.08 -19.15
CA SER A 454 -0.98 -5.72 -18.64
C SER A 454 0.37 -5.07 -18.32
N PRO A 455 1.19 -4.74 -19.35
CA PRO A 455 2.42 -3.97 -19.15
C PRO A 455 2.11 -2.54 -18.68
N TYR A 456 2.64 -2.15 -17.52
CA TYR A 456 2.38 -0.86 -16.85
C TYR A 456 3.56 0.10 -16.87
N SER A 457 4.79 -0.42 -16.95
CA SER A 457 5.98 0.41 -16.96
C SER A 457 7.04 -0.22 -17.83
N ILE A 458 7.87 0.61 -18.45
CA ILE A 458 8.94 0.20 -19.35
C ILE A 458 10.19 1.05 -19.06
N THR A 459 11.35 0.41 -19.06
CA THR A 459 12.64 1.07 -18.99
C THR A 459 13.62 0.43 -19.96
N THR A 460 14.72 1.11 -20.25
CA THR A 460 15.75 0.63 -21.18
C THR A 460 17.15 0.81 -20.60
N ALA A 461 17.97 -0.23 -20.75
CA ALA A 461 19.39 -0.24 -20.42
C ALA A 461 20.06 -1.46 -21.09
N ASP A 462 21.39 -1.55 -21.04
CA ASP A 462 22.13 -2.74 -21.45
C ASP A 462 22.16 -3.79 -20.33
N PHE A 463 21.13 -4.62 -20.22
CA PHE A 463 20.95 -5.56 -19.11
C PHE A 463 21.84 -6.81 -19.23
N ASN A 464 22.44 -7.06 -20.39
CA ASN A 464 23.31 -8.22 -20.62
C ASN A 464 24.79 -7.84 -20.84
N ASN A 465 25.11 -6.55 -20.82
CA ASN A 465 26.44 -5.97 -21.05
C ASN A 465 27.01 -6.31 -22.45
N ASP A 466 26.17 -6.25 -23.48
CA ASP A 466 26.54 -6.46 -24.89
C ASP A 466 26.59 -5.16 -25.72
N THR A 467 26.49 -4.02 -25.05
CA THR A 467 26.49 -2.64 -25.59
C THR A 467 25.26 -2.26 -26.41
N LYS A 468 24.18 -3.03 -26.34
CA LYS A 468 22.92 -2.72 -27.02
C LYS A 468 21.85 -2.46 -25.98
N LEU A 469 20.91 -1.57 -26.33
CA LEU A 469 19.78 -1.27 -25.47
C LEU A 469 18.79 -2.44 -25.47
N ASP A 470 18.51 -2.94 -24.27
CA ASP A 470 17.45 -3.90 -23.97
C ASP A 470 16.22 -3.16 -23.41
N LEU A 471 15.09 -3.86 -23.29
CA LEU A 471 13.88 -3.36 -22.64
C LEU A 471 13.52 -4.23 -21.43
N ALA A 472 13.10 -3.59 -20.34
CA ALA A 472 12.48 -4.24 -19.20
C ALA A 472 11.08 -3.67 -18.97
N VAL A 473 10.09 -4.55 -18.80
CA VAL A 473 8.67 -4.20 -18.77
C VAL A 473 8.01 -4.82 -17.54
N ALA A 474 7.41 -4.01 -16.67
CA ALA A 474 6.63 -4.46 -15.53
C ALA A 474 5.23 -4.93 -15.99
N ASN A 475 4.93 -6.22 -15.84
CA ASN A 475 3.65 -6.83 -16.24
C ASN A 475 2.75 -6.98 -15.01
N PHE A 476 1.89 -5.99 -14.80
CA PHE A 476 0.99 -5.92 -13.64
C PHE A 476 0.10 -7.17 -13.50
N GLY A 477 -0.42 -7.69 -14.63
CA GLY A 477 -1.40 -8.77 -14.62
C GLY A 477 -0.83 -10.16 -14.33
N ASP A 478 0.48 -10.35 -14.59
CA ASP A 478 1.15 -11.65 -14.45
C ASP A 478 2.11 -11.71 -13.25
N ASN A 479 2.32 -10.60 -12.54
CA ASN A 479 3.32 -10.49 -11.47
C ASN A 479 4.73 -10.84 -11.98
N THR A 480 5.10 -10.27 -13.13
CA THR A 480 6.39 -10.52 -13.77
C THR A 480 7.02 -9.26 -14.37
N ILE A 481 8.33 -9.32 -14.64
CA ILE A 481 9.05 -8.42 -15.55
C ILE A 481 9.34 -9.17 -16.84
N SER A 482 9.02 -8.59 -17.99
CA SER A 482 9.53 -9.04 -19.30
C SER A 482 10.84 -8.33 -19.60
N VAL A 483 11.94 -9.06 -19.81
CA VAL A 483 13.20 -8.50 -20.32
C VAL A 483 13.37 -8.93 -21.77
N LEU A 484 13.38 -7.97 -22.69
CA LEU A 484 13.55 -8.19 -24.12
C LEU A 484 14.95 -7.73 -24.52
N LEU A 485 15.80 -8.68 -24.91
CA LEU A 485 17.19 -8.37 -25.28
C LEU A 485 17.25 -7.79 -26.70
N GLY A 486 17.88 -6.64 -26.85
CA GLY A 486 18.06 -5.92 -28.10
C GLY A 486 19.12 -6.57 -28.98
N MET A 487 18.84 -6.68 -30.28
CA MET A 487 19.83 -7.16 -31.25
C MET A 487 20.70 -6.04 -31.84
N GLY A 488 20.35 -4.77 -31.56
CA GLY A 488 21.08 -3.58 -32.00
C GLY A 488 20.78 -3.19 -33.46
N ASN A 489 19.63 -3.64 -33.97
CA ASN A 489 19.12 -3.33 -35.31
C ASN A 489 17.61 -3.02 -35.28
N GLY A 490 17.08 -2.65 -34.11
CA GLY A 490 15.66 -2.44 -33.87
C GLY A 490 14.84 -3.71 -33.62
N VAL A 491 15.50 -4.89 -33.63
CA VAL A 491 14.83 -6.18 -33.34
C VAL A 491 15.14 -6.65 -31.92
N PHE A 492 14.11 -7.15 -31.24
CA PHE A 492 14.22 -7.74 -29.91
C PHE A 492 14.01 -9.26 -29.94
N GLN A 493 14.71 -9.96 -29.03
CA GLN A 493 14.56 -11.39 -28.82
C GLN A 493 13.23 -11.73 -28.12
N THR A 494 12.91 -13.02 -28.03
CA THR A 494 11.80 -13.50 -27.22
C THR A 494 11.98 -13.06 -25.75
N PRO A 495 10.94 -12.53 -25.09
CA PRO A 495 11.03 -12.03 -23.72
C PRO A 495 11.46 -13.12 -22.73
N LEU A 496 12.33 -12.73 -21.80
CA LEU A 496 12.64 -13.48 -20.58
C LEU A 496 11.73 -12.98 -19.46
N PHE A 497 11.12 -13.89 -18.72
CA PHE A 497 10.20 -13.54 -17.63
C PHE A 497 10.85 -13.74 -16.26
N TYR A 498 10.86 -12.69 -15.45
CA TYR A 498 11.27 -12.73 -14.04
C TYR A 498 10.02 -12.55 -13.18
N GLN A 499 9.84 -13.38 -12.16
CA GLN A 499 8.73 -13.23 -11.21
C GLN A 499 8.97 -12.00 -10.34
N THR A 500 7.90 -11.35 -9.89
CA THR A 500 7.92 -10.25 -8.92
C THR A 500 6.91 -10.52 -7.80
N GLY A 501 6.86 -9.63 -6.80
CA GLY A 501 5.68 -9.42 -5.97
C GLY A 501 4.42 -9.12 -6.77
N SER A 502 3.27 -9.07 -6.08
CA SER A 502 1.98 -8.83 -6.74
C SER A 502 1.93 -7.46 -7.42
N GLY A 503 1.34 -7.39 -8.61
CA GLY A 503 1.06 -6.14 -9.31
C GLY A 503 2.28 -5.21 -9.48
N PRO A 504 3.35 -5.62 -10.19
CA PRO A 504 4.46 -4.73 -10.49
C PRO A 504 3.94 -3.52 -11.26
N TYR A 505 4.17 -2.33 -10.71
CA TYR A 505 3.58 -1.08 -11.13
C TYR A 505 4.60 -0.18 -11.84
N SER A 506 5.83 -0.11 -11.33
CA SER A 506 6.92 0.65 -11.95
C SER A 506 8.20 -0.19 -12.03
N VAL A 507 8.98 0.02 -13.11
CA VAL A 507 10.34 -0.50 -13.25
C VAL A 507 11.26 0.65 -13.63
N LEU A 508 12.40 0.76 -12.95
CA LEU A 508 13.48 1.70 -13.24
C LEU A 508 14.81 0.94 -13.32
N SER A 509 15.76 1.48 -14.06
CA SER A 509 17.12 0.94 -14.14
C SER A 509 18.17 1.96 -13.76
N GLY A 510 19.23 1.50 -13.11
CA GLY A 510 20.39 2.31 -12.72
C GLY A 510 21.48 1.44 -12.10
N ASP A 511 22.70 1.96 -11.99
CA ASP A 511 23.78 1.30 -11.26
C ASP A 511 23.61 1.56 -9.75
N LEU A 512 23.01 0.60 -9.04
CA LEU A 512 22.63 0.78 -7.63
C LEU A 512 23.71 0.32 -6.67
N ASN A 513 24.55 -0.62 -7.12
CA ASN A 513 25.65 -1.18 -6.34
C ASN A 513 27.03 -0.63 -6.76
N ASN A 514 27.08 0.31 -7.70
CA ASN A 514 28.28 0.93 -8.25
C ASN A 514 29.21 -0.08 -8.96
N ASP A 515 28.64 -1.12 -9.58
CA ASP A 515 29.36 -2.15 -10.34
C ASP A 515 29.49 -1.82 -11.85
N LYS A 516 28.97 -0.67 -12.27
CA LYS A 516 28.92 -0.16 -13.65
C LYS A 516 28.01 -0.96 -14.58
N LYS A 517 27.09 -1.76 -14.05
CA LYS A 517 26.03 -2.41 -14.83
C LYS A 517 24.67 -1.88 -14.37
N PRO A 518 23.68 -1.89 -15.28
CA PRO A 518 22.34 -1.52 -14.89
C PRO A 518 21.70 -2.64 -14.06
N ASP A 519 21.34 -2.29 -12.83
CA ASP A 519 20.41 -3.01 -11.98
C ASP A 519 18.97 -2.54 -12.28
N MET A 520 17.96 -3.28 -11.78
CA MET A 520 16.56 -2.85 -11.85
C MET A 520 15.95 -2.68 -10.46
N ILE A 521 15.13 -1.63 -10.29
CA ILE A 521 14.20 -1.48 -9.17
C ILE A 521 12.80 -1.69 -9.70
N VAL A 522 12.04 -2.57 -9.06
CA VAL A 522 10.62 -2.76 -9.35
C VAL A 522 9.79 -2.48 -8.13
N THR A 523 8.74 -1.68 -8.30
CA THR A 523 7.76 -1.42 -7.25
C THR A 523 6.51 -2.24 -7.50
N ASN A 524 6.09 -2.99 -6.48
CA ASN A 524 4.95 -3.91 -6.51
C ASN A 524 3.80 -3.37 -5.66
N GLN A 525 2.57 -3.59 -6.11
CA GLN A 525 1.37 -3.35 -5.31
C GLN A 525 1.15 -4.54 -4.36
N LYS A 526 1.35 -4.36 -3.05
CA LYS A 526 1.08 -5.44 -2.09
C LYS A 526 -0.37 -5.92 -2.21
N SER A 527 -0.57 -7.22 -2.45
CA SER A 527 -1.88 -7.85 -2.33
C SER A 527 -2.23 -7.99 -0.83
N GLY A 528 -2.74 -6.92 -0.23
CA GLY A 528 -3.50 -7.03 1.01
C GLY A 528 -4.91 -7.53 0.70
N ASP A 529 -5.44 -8.47 1.48
CA ASP A 529 -6.87 -8.74 1.51
C ASP A 529 -7.61 -7.40 1.64
N LEU A 530 -8.46 -7.09 0.65
CA LEU A 530 -9.30 -5.90 0.61
C LEU A 530 -10.30 -5.90 1.79
N ASN A 531 -9.81 -5.52 2.95
CA ASN A 531 -10.63 -5.01 4.05
C ASN A 531 -10.26 -3.53 4.18
N GLU A 532 -11.20 -2.69 3.77
CA GLU A 532 -11.26 -1.22 3.88
C GLU A 532 -10.17 -0.59 4.75
N HIS A 533 -8.97 -0.33 4.20
CA HIS A 533 -7.98 0.64 4.66
C HIS A 533 -6.87 0.67 3.60
N GLU A 534 -7.10 1.34 2.47
CA GLU A 534 -6.12 1.41 1.38
C GLU A 534 -4.98 2.36 1.73
N THR A 535 -3.95 1.83 2.40
CA THR A 535 -2.57 2.23 2.14
C THR A 535 -2.00 1.21 1.14
N VAL A 536 -1.61 1.67 -0.05
CA VAL A 536 -0.83 0.83 -0.96
C VAL A 536 0.57 0.76 -0.40
N GLU A 537 0.87 -0.31 0.34
CA GLU A 537 2.23 -0.58 0.76
C GLU A 537 3.04 -0.96 -0.49
N ILE A 538 3.95 -0.08 -0.90
CA ILE A 538 4.83 -0.29 -2.04
C ILE A 538 5.96 -1.21 -1.59
N GLN A 539 6.05 -2.41 -2.17
CA GLN A 539 7.22 -3.26 -2.01
C GLN A 539 8.19 -2.99 -3.15
N SER A 540 9.41 -2.54 -2.85
CA SER A 540 10.48 -2.42 -3.84
C SER A 540 11.34 -3.69 -3.86
N GLU A 541 11.56 -4.23 -5.04
CA GLU A 541 12.48 -5.34 -5.31
C GLU A 541 13.66 -4.82 -6.14
N ILE A 542 14.88 -5.20 -5.76
CA ILE A 542 16.10 -4.85 -6.48
C ILE A 542 16.62 -6.11 -7.18
N TYR A 543 16.85 -6.01 -8.48
CA TYR A 543 17.43 -7.06 -9.31
C TYR A 543 18.86 -6.66 -9.67
N LEU A 544 19.85 -7.29 -9.03
CA LEU A 544 21.27 -7.02 -9.27
C LEU A 544 21.81 -7.82 -10.46
N ASN A 545 22.68 -7.21 -11.26
CA ASN A 545 23.24 -7.83 -12.47
C ASN A 545 24.61 -8.53 -12.25
N GLU A 546 24.62 -9.73 -11.65
CA GLU A 546 25.87 -10.44 -11.32
C GLU A 546 26.44 -11.35 -12.43
N PRO A 547 27.78 -11.59 -12.46
CA PRO A 547 28.40 -12.58 -13.33
C PRO A 547 28.08 -14.02 -12.87
N GLN A 548 27.57 -14.85 -13.78
CA GLN A 548 27.40 -16.29 -13.56
C GLN A 548 28.77 -16.96 -13.28
N ARG A 549 29.07 -17.33 -12.04
CA ARG A 549 30.12 -18.32 -11.75
C ARG A 549 29.54 -19.72 -11.82
N SER A 550 29.98 -20.47 -12.83
CA SER A 550 29.82 -21.92 -12.93
C SER A 550 30.40 -22.60 -11.68
N LEU A 551 29.56 -23.12 -10.79
CA LEU A 551 30.01 -24.04 -9.74
C LEU A 551 30.13 -25.46 -10.33
N PRO A 552 31.24 -26.19 -10.08
CA PRO A 552 31.39 -27.56 -10.53
C PRO A 552 30.50 -28.49 -9.68
N VAL A 553 29.71 -29.32 -10.36
CA VAL A 553 28.94 -30.39 -9.74
C VAL A 553 29.90 -31.47 -9.24
N SER A 554 30.06 -31.59 -7.92
CA SER A 554 30.52 -32.83 -7.28
C SER A 554 29.36 -33.45 -6.51
N LEU A 555 28.62 -34.32 -7.20
CA LEU A 555 27.58 -35.16 -6.65
C LEU A 555 28.23 -36.25 -5.78
N HIS A 556 28.15 -36.14 -4.46
CA HIS A 556 28.46 -37.24 -3.55
C HIS A 556 27.18 -38.03 -3.32
N LEU A 557 27.10 -39.20 -3.97
CA LEU A 557 26.01 -40.16 -3.79
C LEU A 557 26.14 -40.80 -2.40
N VAL A 558 25.13 -40.62 -1.55
CA VAL A 558 24.86 -41.53 -0.44
C VAL A 558 23.67 -42.38 -0.88
N ASP A 559 23.95 -43.65 -1.14
CA ASP A 559 22.95 -44.70 -1.33
C ASP A 559 22.09 -44.82 -0.06
N ASP A 560 20.76 -44.73 -0.23
CA ASP A 560 19.85 -45.43 0.68
C ASP A 560 18.76 -46.11 -0.15
N ASP A 561 19.04 -47.37 -0.46
CA ASP A 561 18.10 -48.36 -0.95
C ASP A 561 17.06 -48.66 0.14
N ARG A 562 15.83 -48.17 -0.03
CA ARG A 562 14.63 -48.89 0.44
C ARG A 562 13.33 -48.41 -0.20
N LEU A 563 12.70 -49.39 -0.86
CA LEU A 563 11.27 -49.56 -1.17
C LEU A 563 10.79 -49.15 -2.57
N ASN A 564 10.96 -50.11 -3.46
CA ASN A 564 10.08 -50.46 -4.58
C ASN A 564 8.58 -50.32 -4.26
N ASN A 565 7.85 -49.54 -5.06
CA ASN A 565 6.82 -50.06 -5.98
C ASN A 565 5.96 -48.93 -6.57
N THR A 566 6.17 -48.60 -7.84
CA THR A 566 5.18 -48.62 -8.95
C THR A 566 5.64 -47.70 -10.09
N LYS A 567 5.65 -48.26 -11.30
CA LYS A 567 6.00 -47.60 -12.58
C LYS A 567 4.69 -47.12 -13.28
N PRO A 568 4.75 -46.34 -14.37
CA PRO A 568 4.29 -44.96 -14.41
C PRO A 568 3.08 -44.74 -15.33
N SER A 569 2.40 -43.60 -15.23
CA SER A 569 1.56 -43.10 -16.33
C SER A 569 2.02 -41.71 -16.77
N LYS A 570 2.40 -41.69 -18.05
CA LYS A 570 2.85 -40.55 -18.84
C LYS A 570 1.62 -40.01 -19.58
N TYR A 571 1.49 -38.68 -19.64
CA TYR A 571 0.60 -37.88 -20.49
C TYR A 571 -0.91 -37.84 -20.15
N ARG A 572 -1.33 -36.71 -19.57
CA ARG A 572 -2.35 -35.86 -20.20
C ARG A 572 -2.33 -34.44 -19.62
N VAL A 573 -1.74 -33.53 -20.40
CA VAL A 573 -2.08 -32.11 -20.44
C VAL A 573 -3.56 -31.99 -20.84
N VAL A 574 -4.21 -30.90 -20.41
CA VAL A 574 -5.63 -30.53 -20.59
C VAL A 574 -6.56 -30.99 -19.46
N GLN A 575 -6.42 -30.36 -18.28
CA GLN A 575 -7.51 -29.82 -17.43
C GLN A 575 -6.95 -29.44 -16.05
N HIS A 576 -6.48 -28.20 -15.92
CA HIS A 576 -6.21 -27.60 -14.61
C HIS A 576 -6.71 -26.15 -14.58
N PHE A 577 -7.99 -25.97 -14.89
CA PHE A 577 -8.73 -24.73 -14.62
C PHE A 577 -9.95 -24.94 -13.70
N PHE A 578 -10.15 -26.15 -13.14
CA PHE A 578 -11.33 -26.44 -12.30
C PHE A 578 -11.13 -27.38 -11.10
N THR A 579 -9.92 -27.61 -10.62
CA THR A 579 -9.72 -28.52 -9.47
C THR A 579 -8.77 -27.94 -8.42
N ASN A 580 -9.28 -26.99 -7.65
CA ASN A 580 -8.95 -26.84 -6.22
C ASN A 580 -10.10 -26.18 -5.43
N LEU A 581 -11.34 -26.49 -5.79
CA LEU A 581 -12.48 -26.32 -4.89
C LEU A 581 -12.65 -27.64 -4.13
N THR A 582 -11.96 -27.75 -2.99
CA THR A 582 -12.42 -28.66 -1.94
C THR A 582 -13.90 -28.37 -1.68
N ARG A 583 -14.73 -29.40 -1.48
CA ARG A 583 -16.19 -29.26 -1.26
C ARG A 583 -16.56 -28.28 -0.12
N SER A 584 -15.61 -27.93 0.75
CA SER A 584 -15.70 -26.92 1.80
C SER A 584 -15.67 -25.48 1.29
N ASN A 585 -14.83 -25.16 0.30
CA ASN A 585 -14.73 -23.80 -0.26
C ASN A 585 -15.99 -23.42 -1.03
N VAL A 586 -16.61 -24.38 -1.74
CA VAL A 586 -17.84 -24.15 -2.51
C VAL A 586 -19.00 -23.69 -1.63
N LEU A 587 -19.22 -24.33 -0.47
CA LEU A 587 -20.35 -23.98 0.41
C LEU A 587 -20.20 -22.62 1.08
N ILE A 588 -18.96 -22.23 1.40
CA ILE A 588 -18.67 -20.91 1.98
C ILE A 588 -18.87 -19.81 0.94
N VAL A 589 -18.43 -20.06 -0.31
CA VAL A 589 -18.69 -19.15 -1.44
C VAL A 589 -20.19 -18.98 -1.65
N PHE A 590 -20.98 -20.06 -1.63
CA PHE A 590 -22.44 -19.96 -1.72
C PHE A 590 -23.08 -19.22 -0.53
N ALA A 591 -22.58 -19.42 0.70
CA ALA A 591 -23.07 -18.67 1.86
C ALA A 591 -22.79 -17.16 1.74
N ARG A 592 -21.60 -16.78 1.27
CA ARG A 592 -21.21 -15.37 1.02
C ARG A 592 -22.02 -14.72 -0.09
N ILE A 593 -22.19 -15.40 -1.23
CA ILE A 593 -23.04 -14.94 -2.34
C ILE A 593 -24.50 -14.76 -1.86
N GLY A 594 -25.02 -15.74 -1.11
CA GLY A 594 -26.35 -15.66 -0.53
C GLY A 594 -26.52 -14.49 0.43
N GLY A 595 -25.51 -14.20 1.27
CA GLY A 595 -25.51 -13.08 2.20
C GLY A 595 -25.48 -11.71 1.50
N MET A 596 -24.62 -11.53 0.50
CA MET A 596 -24.54 -10.28 -0.27
C MET A 596 -25.83 -9.99 -1.03
N LEU A 597 -26.41 -11.01 -1.69
CA LEU A 597 -27.70 -10.87 -2.36
C LEU A 597 -28.83 -10.56 -1.37
N LEU A 598 -28.77 -11.12 -0.16
CA LEU A 598 -29.76 -10.85 0.88
C LEU A 598 -29.68 -9.39 1.37
N ASN A 599 -28.48 -8.87 1.64
CA ASN A 599 -28.28 -7.46 2.03
C ASN A 599 -28.83 -6.50 0.96
N PHE A 600 -28.47 -6.72 -0.31
CA PHE A 600 -28.96 -5.89 -1.41
C PHE A 600 -30.49 -5.88 -1.50
N ASN A 601 -31.13 -7.06 -1.44
CA ASN A 601 -32.58 -7.16 -1.57
C ASN A 601 -33.30 -6.60 -0.34
N CYS A 602 -32.77 -6.79 0.87
CA CYS A 602 -33.29 -6.17 2.07
C CYS A 602 -33.29 -4.63 1.95
N THR A 603 -32.21 -4.02 1.47
CA THR A 603 -32.12 -2.57 1.23
C THR A 603 -33.10 -2.11 0.15
N LEU A 604 -33.17 -2.84 -0.96
CA LEU A 604 -34.06 -2.54 -2.07
C LEU A 604 -35.55 -2.53 -1.65
N VAL A 605 -35.97 -3.46 -0.79
CA VAL A 605 -37.39 -3.60 -0.40
C VAL A 605 -37.93 -2.40 0.38
N ILE A 606 -37.07 -1.70 1.13
CA ILE A 606 -37.40 -0.47 1.87
C ILE A 606 -37.41 0.73 0.95
N ILE A 607 -36.40 0.86 0.08
CA ILE A 607 -36.28 1.96 -0.88
C ILE A 607 -37.55 2.13 -1.70
N LEU A 608 -38.20 1.02 -2.06
CA LEU A 608 -39.45 1.02 -2.82
C LEU A 608 -40.65 1.59 -2.04
N MET A 609 -40.62 1.56 -0.71
CA MET A 609 -41.72 2.01 0.16
C MET A 609 -41.52 3.45 0.67
N LEU A 610 -40.33 4.03 0.48
CA LEU A 610 -40.03 5.41 0.86
C LEU A 610 -40.56 6.40 -0.19
N LYS A 611 -41.56 7.20 0.19
CA LYS A 611 -42.28 8.13 -0.70
C LYS A 611 -41.37 9.04 -1.53
N TYR A 612 -40.35 9.64 -0.91
CA TYR A 612 -39.44 10.56 -1.63
C TYR A 612 -38.46 9.81 -2.54
N THR A 613 -37.97 8.66 -2.10
CA THR A 613 -37.03 7.85 -2.87
C THR A 613 -37.68 7.25 -4.11
N ILE A 614 -38.90 6.72 -4.01
CA ILE A 614 -39.62 6.19 -5.17
C ILE A 614 -40.00 7.29 -6.17
N LEU A 615 -40.30 8.50 -5.70
CA LEU A 615 -40.53 9.65 -6.58
C LEU A 615 -39.26 10.03 -7.34
N MET A 616 -38.11 10.10 -6.66
CA MET A 616 -36.81 10.37 -7.27
C MET A 616 -36.44 9.31 -8.31
N LEU A 617 -36.60 8.03 -7.99
CA LEU A 617 -36.28 6.92 -8.90
C LEU A 617 -37.17 6.93 -10.15
N ARG A 618 -38.45 7.32 -10.03
CA ARG A 618 -39.38 7.45 -11.17
C ARG A 618 -39.03 8.60 -12.12
N MET A 619 -38.29 9.61 -11.67
CA MET A 619 -37.86 10.71 -12.53
C MET A 619 -36.76 10.30 -13.52
N ASN A 620 -36.06 9.18 -13.27
CA ASN A 620 -35.04 8.66 -14.16
C ASN A 620 -35.66 7.76 -15.25
N LYS A 621 -35.67 8.27 -16.49
CA LYS A 621 -36.30 7.62 -17.64
C LYS A 621 -35.63 6.31 -18.06
N ASP A 622 -34.33 6.14 -17.80
CA ASP A 622 -33.60 4.94 -18.18
C ASP A 622 -33.81 3.79 -17.19
N LEU A 623 -33.89 4.09 -15.89
CA LEU A 623 -34.21 3.11 -14.85
C LEU A 623 -35.63 2.51 -15.02
N ARG A 624 -36.59 3.34 -15.43
CA ARG A 624 -37.98 2.91 -15.66
C ARG A 624 -38.14 1.89 -16.80
N LYS A 625 -37.15 1.76 -17.69
CA LYS A 625 -37.15 0.73 -18.76
C LYS A 625 -36.88 -0.67 -18.23
N TRP A 626 -36.08 -0.77 -17.17
CA TRP A 626 -35.56 -2.04 -16.65
C TRP A 626 -36.26 -2.48 -15.36
N ILE A 627 -36.78 -1.53 -14.56
CA ILE A 627 -37.39 -1.80 -13.25
C ILE A 627 -38.85 -1.30 -13.23
N PRO A 628 -39.82 -2.15 -12.83
CA PRO A 628 -41.24 -1.79 -12.79
C PRO A 628 -41.57 -0.88 -11.58
N LEU A 629 -41.07 0.36 -11.60
CA LEU A 629 -41.20 1.35 -10.52
C LEU A 629 -42.62 1.94 -10.37
N ASP A 630 -43.46 1.81 -11.40
CA ASP A 630 -44.87 2.23 -11.35
C ASP A 630 -45.68 1.27 -10.46
N ASP A 631 -45.45 -0.04 -10.61
CA ASP A 631 -46.04 -1.12 -9.80
C ASP A 631 -45.16 -1.50 -8.59
N HIS A 632 -44.57 -0.49 -7.94
CA HIS A 632 -43.66 -0.64 -6.79
C HIS A 632 -44.19 -1.55 -5.66
N ILE A 633 -45.51 -1.66 -5.47
CA ILE A 633 -46.13 -2.56 -4.49
C ILE A 633 -46.01 -4.04 -4.91
N ASP A 634 -46.20 -4.34 -6.19
CA ASP A 634 -46.05 -5.70 -6.71
C ASP A 634 -44.58 -6.08 -6.83
N PHE A 635 -43.72 -5.13 -7.20
CA PHE A 635 -42.27 -5.30 -7.14
C PHE A 635 -41.77 -5.52 -5.71
N HIS A 636 -42.29 -4.81 -4.71
CA HIS A 636 -41.99 -5.05 -3.30
C HIS A 636 -42.36 -6.48 -2.85
N LYS A 637 -43.52 -7.01 -3.29
CA LYS A 637 -43.90 -8.41 -3.00
C LYS A 637 -42.94 -9.40 -3.66
N PHE A 638 -42.51 -9.12 -4.89
CA PHE A 638 -41.54 -9.95 -5.60
C PHE A 638 -40.19 -9.98 -4.88
N VAL A 639 -39.64 -8.81 -4.54
CA VAL A 639 -38.39 -8.69 -3.77
C VAL A 639 -38.52 -9.36 -2.40
N GLY A 640 -39.63 -9.18 -1.69
CA GLY A 640 -39.90 -9.87 -0.41
C GLY A 640 -39.93 -11.40 -0.53
N GLY A 641 -40.50 -11.93 -1.61
CA GLY A 641 -40.44 -13.37 -1.92
C GLY A 641 -39.00 -13.85 -2.17
N PHE A 642 -38.21 -13.05 -2.89
CA PHE A 642 -36.82 -13.36 -3.18
C PHE A 642 -35.93 -13.33 -1.92
N ILE A 643 -36.13 -12.36 -1.02
CA ILE A 643 -35.51 -12.30 0.31
C ILE A 643 -35.78 -13.59 1.09
N THR A 644 -37.01 -14.10 1.04
CA THR A 644 -37.38 -15.35 1.74
C THR A 644 -36.59 -16.54 1.23
N VAL A 645 -36.47 -16.69 -0.09
CA VAL A 645 -35.72 -17.78 -0.71
C VAL A 645 -34.22 -17.68 -0.38
N LEU A 646 -33.67 -16.47 -0.49
CA LEU A 646 -32.26 -16.20 -0.18
C LEU A 646 -31.94 -16.44 1.30
N ALA A 647 -32.83 -16.04 2.22
CA ALA A 647 -32.67 -16.28 3.66
C ALA A 647 -32.63 -17.78 3.99
N ILE A 648 -33.50 -18.58 3.37
CA ILE A 648 -33.48 -20.05 3.52
C ILE A 648 -32.18 -20.62 2.96
N PHE A 649 -31.80 -20.22 1.74
CA PHE A 649 -30.58 -20.70 1.10
C PHE A 649 -29.31 -20.37 1.91
N HIS A 650 -29.23 -19.14 2.42
CA HIS A 650 -28.14 -18.66 3.26
C HIS A 650 -28.06 -19.43 4.58
N THR A 651 -29.19 -19.60 5.27
CA THR A 651 -29.28 -20.36 6.53
C THR A 651 -28.88 -21.82 6.35
N VAL A 652 -29.38 -22.48 5.29
CA VAL A 652 -29.04 -23.87 4.96
C VAL A 652 -27.55 -24.01 4.62
N SER A 653 -26.96 -23.02 3.94
CA SER A 653 -25.53 -23.03 3.61
C SER A 653 -24.65 -22.94 4.87
N HIS A 654 -25.02 -22.09 5.83
CA HIS A 654 -24.36 -22.03 7.14
C HIS A 654 -24.50 -23.34 7.91
N MET A 655 -25.71 -23.90 7.93
CA MET A 655 -26.01 -25.17 8.59
C MET A 655 -25.18 -26.32 7.99
N ALA A 656 -25.15 -26.43 6.65
CA ALA A 656 -24.38 -27.46 5.94
C ALA A 656 -22.86 -27.32 6.11
N ASN A 657 -22.34 -26.09 6.18
CA ASN A 657 -20.91 -25.86 6.43
C ASN A 657 -20.53 -26.22 7.88
N PHE A 658 -21.37 -25.87 8.85
CA PHE A 658 -21.10 -26.14 10.27
C PHE A 658 -21.20 -27.63 10.61
N GLY A 659 -22.23 -28.33 10.10
CA GLY A 659 -22.39 -29.78 10.30
C GLY A 659 -21.25 -30.63 9.72
N ARG A 660 -20.36 -30.04 8.92
CA ARG A 660 -19.12 -30.70 8.45
C ARG A 660 -17.89 -30.39 9.30
N ARG A 661 -17.91 -29.32 10.09
CA ARG A 661 -16.73 -28.79 10.80
C ARG A 661 -16.68 -29.17 12.28
N THR A 662 -17.72 -29.77 12.84
CA THR A 662 -17.79 -30.10 14.27
C THR A 662 -18.27 -31.53 14.50
N GLU A 663 -17.76 -32.18 15.55
CA GLU A 663 -18.31 -33.43 16.10
C GLU A 663 -19.52 -33.19 17.03
N HIS A 664 -20.05 -31.96 17.06
CA HIS A 664 -21.07 -31.50 18.00
C HIS A 664 -22.49 -31.52 17.39
N SER A 665 -23.50 -31.62 18.25
CA SER A 665 -24.91 -31.65 17.85
C SER A 665 -25.41 -30.29 17.34
N TRP A 666 -26.42 -30.30 16.47
CA TRP A 666 -27.08 -29.10 15.94
C TRP A 666 -27.60 -28.13 17.01
N SER A 667 -27.99 -28.64 18.18
CA SER A 667 -28.38 -27.81 19.33
C SER A 667 -27.25 -26.92 19.82
N THR A 668 -26.00 -27.40 19.77
CA THR A 668 -24.82 -26.63 20.16
C THR A 668 -24.58 -25.48 19.19
N PHE A 669 -24.80 -25.69 17.88
CA PHE A 669 -24.68 -24.62 16.88
C PHE A 669 -25.66 -23.46 17.11
N MET A 670 -26.90 -23.76 17.47
CA MET A 670 -27.94 -22.74 17.60
C MET A 670 -27.70 -21.78 18.78
N PHE A 671 -26.93 -22.22 19.77
CA PHE A 671 -26.71 -21.47 21.02
C PHE A 671 -25.22 -21.28 21.35
N THR A 672 -24.31 -21.59 20.42
CA THR A 672 -22.87 -21.38 20.61
C THR A 672 -22.51 -19.92 20.43
N THR A 673 -21.59 -19.42 21.26
CA THR A 673 -20.88 -18.15 21.07
C THR A 673 -19.52 -18.34 20.39
N TYR A 674 -19.20 -19.55 19.96
CA TYR A 674 -17.99 -19.94 19.25
C TYR A 674 -18.41 -20.36 17.83
N PRO A 675 -18.19 -19.57 16.77
CA PRO A 675 -16.98 -18.81 16.42
C PRO A 675 -17.16 -17.28 16.45
N ASP A 676 -16.05 -16.55 16.54
CA ASP A 676 -15.95 -15.08 16.72
C ASP A 676 -16.34 -14.28 15.46
N ILE A 677 -17.57 -14.50 15.01
CA ILE A 677 -18.15 -13.95 13.78
C ILE A 677 -19.36 -13.09 14.19
N GLY A 678 -19.56 -11.96 13.52
CA GLY A 678 -20.61 -10.97 13.80
C GLY A 678 -20.00 -9.65 14.28
N TRP A 679 -20.80 -8.58 14.32
CA TRP A 679 -20.32 -7.28 14.85
C TRP A 679 -20.02 -7.37 16.35
N ILE A 680 -20.78 -8.19 17.07
CA ILE A 680 -20.46 -8.65 18.42
C ILE A 680 -19.98 -10.09 18.30
N GLY A 681 -18.73 -10.33 18.68
CA GLY A 681 -18.07 -11.64 18.60
C GLY A 681 -18.92 -12.77 19.17
N GLY A 682 -19.15 -13.81 18.37
CA GLY A 682 -19.93 -14.99 18.79
C GLY A 682 -21.45 -14.84 18.72
N PHE A 683 -21.99 -13.66 18.41
CA PHE A 683 -23.44 -13.42 18.42
C PHE A 683 -24.16 -13.79 17.11
N THR A 684 -23.42 -14.19 16.07
CA THR A 684 -23.98 -14.51 14.73
C THR A 684 -25.05 -15.60 14.73
N PRO A 685 -24.89 -16.76 15.40
CA PRO A 685 -25.91 -17.81 15.39
C PRO A 685 -27.24 -17.34 16.03
N LEU A 686 -27.15 -16.65 17.16
CA LEU A 686 -28.31 -16.11 17.89
C LEU A 686 -29.02 -15.00 17.09
N SER A 687 -28.27 -14.06 16.54
CA SER A 687 -28.83 -13.00 15.69
C SER A 687 -29.48 -13.55 14.41
N GLY A 688 -28.92 -14.61 13.81
CA GLY A 688 -29.53 -15.27 12.65
C GLY A 688 -30.89 -15.91 12.95
N ILE A 689 -31.04 -16.51 14.13
CA ILE A 689 -32.32 -17.06 14.61
C ILE A 689 -33.34 -15.93 14.81
N ILE A 690 -32.93 -14.85 15.47
CA ILE A 690 -33.78 -13.68 15.71
C ILE A 690 -34.25 -13.08 14.37
N LEU A 691 -33.36 -12.95 13.38
CA LEU A 691 -33.70 -12.50 12.03
C LEU A 691 -34.73 -13.40 11.36
N CYS A 692 -34.55 -14.72 11.43
CA CYS A 692 -35.50 -15.68 10.86
C CYS A 692 -36.88 -15.59 11.52
N ILE A 693 -36.95 -15.40 12.84
CA ILE A 693 -38.21 -15.24 13.57
C ILE A 693 -38.91 -13.96 13.15
N ILE A 694 -38.20 -12.82 13.13
CA ILE A 694 -38.77 -11.53 12.73
C ILE A 694 -39.28 -11.60 11.29
N LEU A 695 -38.47 -12.16 10.38
CA LEU A 695 -38.85 -12.32 8.97
C LEU A 695 -40.09 -13.21 8.81
N ALA A 696 -40.18 -14.32 9.54
CA ALA A 696 -41.35 -15.20 9.51
C ALA A 696 -42.63 -14.48 9.99
N ILE A 697 -42.54 -13.68 11.05
CA ILE A 697 -43.67 -12.89 11.57
C ILE A 697 -44.13 -11.88 10.50
N ILE A 698 -43.20 -11.12 9.91
CA ILE A 698 -43.51 -10.15 8.85
C ILE A 698 -44.18 -10.85 7.67
N ILE A 699 -43.65 -11.98 7.21
CA ILE A 699 -44.20 -12.72 6.06
C ILE A 699 -45.59 -13.26 6.35
N ILE A 700 -45.80 -13.95 7.48
CA ILE A 700 -47.10 -14.54 7.83
C ILE A 700 -48.16 -13.46 7.93
N CYS A 701 -47.84 -12.35 8.60
CA CYS A 701 -48.75 -11.21 8.73
C CYS A 701 -48.93 -10.40 7.43
N SER A 702 -48.08 -10.60 6.41
CA SER A 702 -48.24 -10.03 5.06
C SER A 702 -49.21 -10.79 4.17
N LEU A 703 -49.58 -12.03 4.54
CA LEU A 703 -50.43 -12.89 3.70
C LEU A 703 -51.81 -12.29 3.47
N LYS A 704 -52.33 -12.52 2.25
CA LYS A 704 -53.60 -11.92 1.79
C LYS A 704 -54.76 -12.14 2.77
N TRP A 705 -54.84 -13.30 3.42
CA TRP A 705 -55.92 -13.59 4.36
C TRP A 705 -55.86 -12.75 5.66
N ILE A 706 -54.68 -12.31 6.13
CA ILE A 706 -54.55 -11.48 7.35
C ILE A 706 -54.78 -10.02 6.97
N ARG A 707 -54.23 -9.60 5.83
CA ARG A 707 -54.35 -8.23 5.35
C ARG A 707 -55.77 -7.86 4.92
N TYR A 708 -56.52 -8.79 4.32
CA TYR A 708 -57.89 -8.55 3.83
C TYR A 708 -58.99 -9.18 4.70
N GLY A 709 -58.64 -9.96 5.72
CA GLY A 709 -59.59 -10.64 6.62
C GLY A 709 -60.06 -9.83 7.83
N GLY A 710 -59.97 -8.49 7.79
CA GLY A 710 -60.39 -7.61 8.90
C GLY A 710 -59.32 -7.30 9.96
N HIS A 711 -58.12 -7.86 9.83
CA HIS A 711 -57.01 -7.69 10.78
C HIS A 711 -55.84 -6.84 10.22
N PHE A 712 -56.14 -5.79 9.44
CA PHE A 712 -55.12 -4.95 8.82
C PHE A 712 -54.15 -4.29 9.82
N GLN A 713 -54.62 -3.99 11.04
CA GLN A 713 -53.75 -3.46 12.11
C GLN A 713 -52.65 -4.45 12.51
N VAL A 714 -52.91 -5.76 12.46
CA VAL A 714 -51.89 -6.79 12.72
C VAL A 714 -50.79 -6.72 11.66
N PHE A 715 -51.17 -6.63 10.38
CA PHE A 715 -50.22 -6.41 9.29
C PHE A 715 -49.38 -5.15 9.51
N TYR A 716 -50.03 -4.02 9.83
CA TYR A 716 -49.37 -2.73 10.01
C TYR A 716 -48.31 -2.78 11.14
N TRP A 717 -48.69 -3.22 12.33
CA TRP A 717 -47.79 -3.25 13.49
C TRP A 717 -46.65 -4.26 13.33
N THR A 718 -46.94 -5.44 12.77
CA THR A 718 -45.90 -6.45 12.54
C THR A 718 -44.95 -6.06 11.41
N HIS A 719 -45.40 -5.32 10.39
CA HIS A 719 -44.49 -4.83 9.35
C HIS A 719 -43.49 -3.81 9.89
N LEU A 720 -43.83 -3.02 10.91
CA LEU A 720 -42.87 -2.10 11.57
C LEU A 720 -41.69 -2.82 12.23
N LEU A 721 -41.76 -4.15 12.42
CA LEU A 721 -40.61 -4.94 12.84
C LEU A 721 -39.45 -4.91 11.84
N TYR A 722 -39.62 -4.34 10.64
CA TYR A 722 -38.51 -4.07 9.73
C TYR A 722 -37.39 -3.27 10.43
N LEU A 723 -37.72 -2.35 11.34
CA LEU A 723 -36.70 -1.57 12.05
C LEU A 723 -35.87 -2.46 12.97
N ALA A 724 -36.53 -3.33 13.73
CA ALA A 724 -35.86 -4.33 14.57
C ALA A 724 -35.05 -5.33 13.73
N PHE A 725 -35.59 -5.76 12.58
CA PHE A 725 -34.89 -6.63 11.64
C PHE A 725 -33.56 -6.00 11.19
N TYR A 726 -33.55 -4.72 10.83
CA TYR A 726 -32.33 -4.02 10.41
C TYR A 726 -31.32 -3.83 11.53
N ILE A 727 -31.76 -3.50 12.74
CA ILE A 727 -30.86 -3.39 13.90
C ILE A 727 -30.17 -4.73 14.15
N VAL A 728 -30.93 -5.84 14.12
CA VAL A 728 -30.36 -7.18 14.32
C VAL A 728 -29.48 -7.58 13.12
N LEU A 729 -29.84 -7.17 11.89
CA LEU A 729 -29.04 -7.44 10.70
C LEU A 729 -27.67 -6.75 10.79
N ILE A 730 -27.60 -5.52 11.31
CA ILE A 730 -26.34 -4.78 11.52
C ILE A 730 -25.46 -5.50 12.52
N VAL A 731 -26.05 -6.07 13.57
CA VAL A 731 -25.30 -6.86 14.55
C VAL A 731 -24.85 -8.21 13.96
N HIS A 732 -25.67 -8.78 13.06
CA HIS A 732 -25.44 -10.09 12.43
C HIS A 732 -24.31 -10.05 11.38
N ALA A 733 -24.21 -8.97 10.61
CA ALA A 733 -23.19 -8.80 9.57
C ALA A 733 -22.02 -7.96 10.08
N ARG A 734 -20.77 -8.41 9.85
CA ARG A 734 -19.55 -7.64 10.23
C ARG A 734 -19.27 -6.47 9.27
N VAL A 735 -19.78 -6.55 8.03
CA VAL A 735 -19.71 -5.54 6.98
C VAL A 735 -21.09 -5.51 6.32
N PHE A 736 -21.68 -4.32 6.15
CA PHE A 736 -23.04 -4.15 5.65
C PHE A 736 -23.08 -3.98 4.13
#